data_AF-A0A538GQT5-F1
#
_entry.id   AF-A0A538GQT5-F1
#
_cell.length_a   1.000
_cell.length_b   1.000
_cell.length_c   1.000
_cell.angle_alpha   90.00
_cell.angle_beta   90.00
_cell.angle_gamma   90.00
#
_symmetry.space_group_name_H-M   'P 1'
#
loop_
_entity.id
_entity.type
_entity.pdbx_description
1 polymer ?
#
loop_
_entity_poly.entity_id
_entity_poly.type
_entity_poly.pdbx_seq_one_letter_code
_entity_poly.pdbx_strand_id
1 'polypeptide(L)'
;MRLSVLAYATIVAGLGVIVAGALTAAHQPLTALALLGAGALAAELLEEPERARVREPIGSGVFRVSSGVDLAAVIVLGPWRGALVAGAAALLARIVRAPWRLAAFQASAYALAALGAGYGFLLGGGKAGHLVLPDDLVALTVLALVYLLISRGLLQVVGGLEVLQADFAAAAAEAGLGALLALAALHHPWNALAIVPVAIAVNRAHARVRRSRQETLHALETFANIVDERHPSTYRHSVRVAAYVDELARALGLPFRDIDRLRWAARLHDLGKVAVDSAVLRKRERLTAHEWGSMRRAPRLSARILRRFELSAAEARAVEYHHERFDGTGYYGLPAEELPLASHFLIVADAFDAMRSDRPYRPGLSLEQALAEIEANIGTQFHPAVAKAFVAVQRGRDPYSTLTAVEQDELRGAAAPHHVPQLPGAGDLRERPELLALGGLVVALAGVGLGQAWLAAAGGTLAAIGLILRGWARYRAGRVRRSVAAVLSGDERGGVFSRLADLLHAVGRADWVALVDWEEDGLGGSLDLSRGEAPSERALMGWLVREAESQEELLSTSAHELGGPDGVYAALPLRRENSALAGFVVLRAPRVLPRHVRAALLGSVESLALVLADQPRAEPAQPSGGLLRRGTDLSLVAAPGLGAAAEAAALALDEEGFSVEVVELNGNREWNEQAVLESVRKTSKVVLVHGEEDDSEAAALAALVADRAFEDLDGPVRRVRADADVTAALRELAGF
;
A
#
# COMPACT_ATOMS: atom_id res chain seq x y z
N MET A 1 3.35 -15.23 5.56
CA MET A 1 2.66 -16.15 4.60
C MET A 1 2.92 -17.61 4.96
N ARG A 2 1.86 -18.40 5.16
CA ARG A 2 1.92 -19.85 5.01
C ARG A 2 1.77 -20.16 3.51
N LEU A 3 2.65 -20.97 2.93
CA LEU A 3 2.52 -21.41 1.54
C LEU A 3 1.37 -22.42 1.40
N SER A 4 0.74 -22.49 0.22
CA SER A 4 -0.27 -23.51 -0.11
C SER A 4 0.35 -24.92 -0.18
N VAL A 5 -0.47 -25.96 -0.04
CA VAL A 5 -0.02 -27.36 -0.17
C VAL A 5 0.62 -27.61 -1.54
N LEU A 6 0.02 -27.05 -2.60
CA LEU A 6 0.54 -27.12 -3.97
C LEU A 6 1.92 -26.45 -4.09
N ALA A 7 2.16 -25.34 -3.41
CA ALA A 7 3.47 -24.69 -3.40
C ALA A 7 4.54 -25.53 -2.69
N TYR A 8 4.21 -26.26 -1.63
CA TYR A 8 5.13 -27.24 -1.02
C TYR A 8 5.39 -28.44 -1.94
N ALA A 9 4.38 -28.94 -2.65
CA ALA A 9 4.56 -29.99 -3.65
C ALA A 9 5.52 -29.55 -4.77
N THR A 10 5.36 -28.32 -5.30
CA THR A 10 6.28 -27.72 -6.26
C THR A 10 7.70 -27.63 -5.71
N ILE A 11 7.89 -27.22 -4.45
CA ILE A 11 9.22 -27.18 -3.81
C ILE A 11 9.86 -28.58 -3.78
N VAL A 12 9.12 -29.60 -3.35
CA VAL A 12 9.66 -30.97 -3.26
C VAL A 12 10.02 -31.51 -4.64
N ALA A 13 9.13 -31.32 -5.63
CA ALA A 13 9.37 -31.77 -7.01
C ALA A 13 10.58 -31.07 -7.65
N GLY A 14 10.66 -29.73 -7.58
CA GLY A 14 11.76 -28.98 -8.19
C GLY A 14 13.10 -29.17 -7.49
N LEU A 15 13.14 -29.31 -6.16
CA LEU A 15 14.36 -29.71 -5.45
C LEU A 15 14.80 -31.13 -5.85
N GLY A 16 13.86 -32.07 -6.03
CA GLY A 16 14.15 -33.39 -6.58
C GLY A 16 14.77 -33.34 -7.97
N VAL A 17 14.26 -32.47 -8.86
CA VAL A 17 14.83 -32.22 -10.20
C VAL A 17 16.24 -31.63 -10.12
N ILE A 18 16.49 -30.67 -9.22
CA ILE A 18 17.82 -30.08 -9.02
C ILE A 18 18.83 -31.15 -8.54
N VAL A 19 18.44 -32.01 -7.60
CA VAL A 19 19.28 -33.12 -7.11
C VAL A 19 19.53 -34.15 -8.21
N ALA A 20 18.51 -34.57 -8.96
CA ALA A 20 18.68 -35.47 -10.11
C ALA A 20 19.60 -34.87 -11.18
N GLY A 21 19.44 -33.59 -11.50
CA GLY A 21 20.33 -32.85 -12.39
C GLY A 21 21.78 -32.86 -11.92
N ALA A 22 22.04 -32.65 -10.62
CA ALA A 22 23.38 -32.74 -10.03
C ALA A 22 23.98 -34.15 -10.16
N LEU A 23 23.19 -35.20 -9.94
CA LEU A 23 23.63 -36.60 -10.14
C LEU A 23 23.98 -36.87 -11.61
N THR A 24 23.17 -36.41 -12.58
CA THR A 24 23.50 -36.56 -14.02
C THR A 24 24.75 -35.78 -14.45
N ALA A 25 25.12 -34.71 -13.71
CA ALA A 25 26.29 -33.90 -13.99
C ALA A 25 27.60 -34.49 -13.43
N ALA A 26 27.54 -35.37 -12.42
CA ALA A 26 28.71 -35.82 -11.66
C ALA A 26 29.80 -36.54 -12.49
N HIS A 27 29.43 -37.12 -13.63
CA HIS A 27 30.32 -37.86 -14.53
C HIS A 27 30.49 -37.21 -15.92
N GLN A 28 30.12 -35.93 -16.05
CA GLN A 28 30.13 -35.18 -17.32
C GLN A 28 31.10 -33.99 -17.24
N PRO A 29 31.65 -33.50 -18.37
CA PRO A 29 32.53 -32.33 -18.36
C PRO A 29 31.80 -31.11 -17.80
N LEU A 30 32.38 -30.53 -16.75
CA LEU A 30 31.81 -29.41 -16.00
C LEU A 30 31.94 -28.07 -16.75
N THR A 31 32.75 -27.99 -17.80
CA THR A 31 33.09 -26.77 -18.55
C THR A 31 31.87 -25.93 -18.93
N ALA A 32 30.96 -26.50 -19.74
CA ALA A 32 29.75 -25.80 -20.18
C ALA A 32 28.76 -25.57 -19.02
N LEU A 33 28.66 -26.52 -18.08
CA LEU A 33 27.80 -26.38 -16.89
C LEU A 33 28.22 -25.20 -16.01
N ALA A 34 29.53 -25.00 -15.83
CA ALA A 34 30.09 -23.92 -15.02
C ALA A 34 29.96 -22.56 -15.72
N LEU A 35 30.16 -22.49 -17.04
CA LEU A 35 29.92 -21.25 -17.81
C LEU A 35 28.45 -20.82 -17.79
N LEU A 36 27.54 -21.75 -18.08
CA LEU A 36 26.10 -21.47 -18.09
C LEU A 36 25.57 -21.21 -16.68
N GLY A 37 26.09 -21.91 -15.67
CA GLY A 37 25.83 -21.63 -14.25
C GLY A 37 26.30 -20.23 -13.82
N ALA A 38 27.50 -19.81 -14.25
CA ALA A 38 28.00 -18.45 -14.01
C ALA A 38 27.12 -17.40 -14.69
N GLY A 39 26.73 -17.63 -15.96
CA GLY A 39 25.84 -16.76 -16.72
C GLY A 39 24.46 -16.63 -16.09
N ALA A 40 23.83 -17.75 -15.71
CA ALA A 40 22.50 -17.77 -15.11
C ALA A 40 22.52 -17.07 -13.74
N LEU A 41 23.53 -17.35 -12.90
CA LEU A 41 23.69 -16.68 -11.61
C LEU A 41 23.95 -15.18 -11.77
N ALA A 42 24.73 -14.77 -12.77
CA ALA A 42 24.96 -13.35 -13.07
C ALA A 42 23.69 -12.64 -13.56
N ALA A 43 22.91 -13.28 -14.45
CA ALA A 43 21.64 -12.74 -14.94
C ALA A 43 20.61 -12.61 -13.80
N GLU A 44 20.49 -13.64 -12.96
CA GLU A 44 19.66 -13.63 -11.76
C GLU A 44 20.04 -12.53 -10.75
N LEU A 45 21.33 -12.25 -10.59
CA LEU A 45 21.81 -11.14 -9.75
C LEU A 45 21.47 -9.76 -10.32
N LEU A 46 21.44 -9.62 -11.64
CA LEU A 46 21.14 -8.38 -12.37
C LEU A 46 19.63 -8.10 -12.48
N GLU A 47 18.78 -9.10 -12.31
CA GLU A 47 17.33 -8.95 -12.25
C GLU A 47 16.85 -8.65 -10.82
N GLU A 48 15.87 -7.76 -10.66
CA GLU A 48 15.22 -7.52 -9.37
C GLU A 48 14.37 -8.69 -8.88
N PRO A 49 14.27 -8.92 -7.55
CA PRO A 49 13.38 -9.93 -7.01
C PRO A 49 11.91 -9.61 -7.32
N GLU A 50 11.12 -10.63 -7.67
CA GLU A 50 9.73 -10.48 -8.11
C GLU A 50 8.80 -9.79 -7.10
N ARG A 51 9.18 -9.73 -5.82
CA ARG A 51 8.44 -9.01 -4.77
C ARG A 51 8.29 -7.50 -5.05
N ALA A 52 9.30 -6.88 -5.66
CA ALA A 52 9.21 -5.48 -6.07
C ALA A 52 8.22 -5.26 -7.24
N ARG A 53 7.70 -6.34 -7.83
CA ARG A 53 6.83 -6.35 -9.03
C ARG A 53 5.37 -6.71 -8.72
N VAL A 54 5.00 -6.87 -7.43
CA VAL A 54 3.67 -7.38 -7.02
C VAL A 54 2.58 -6.30 -6.98
N ARG A 55 2.94 -5.01 -7.02
CA ARG A 55 1.99 -3.88 -7.07
C ARG A 55 2.20 -2.92 -8.25
N GLU A 56 3.05 -3.30 -9.21
CA GLU A 56 3.21 -2.61 -10.50
C GLU A 56 2.92 -3.62 -11.63
N PRO A 57 1.63 -3.83 -12.00
CA PRO A 57 1.19 -4.69 -13.12
C PRO A 57 1.27 -4.03 -14.47
N ILE A 58 1.55 -2.76 -14.43
CA ILE A 58 2.12 -2.03 -15.49
C ILE A 58 3.33 -2.90 -16.01
N GLY A 59 3.12 -3.61 -17.13
CA GLY A 59 4.17 -4.26 -17.95
C GLY A 59 3.66 -4.95 -19.22
N SER A 60 4.23 -4.66 -20.40
CA SER A 60 4.50 -5.75 -21.35
C SER A 60 5.39 -6.76 -20.63
N GLY A 61 5.26 -8.05 -20.92
CA GLY A 61 5.95 -9.11 -20.17
C GLY A 61 7.44 -8.79 -20.04
N VAL A 62 7.92 -8.81 -18.80
CA VAL A 62 9.28 -8.34 -18.50
C VAL A 62 10.25 -9.31 -19.13
N PHE A 63 11.02 -8.86 -20.14
CA PHE A 63 12.11 -9.64 -20.74
C PHE A 63 13.15 -10.03 -19.68
N ARG A 64 13.46 -11.33 -19.61
CA ARG A 64 14.37 -11.91 -18.61
C ARG A 64 15.62 -12.48 -19.25
N VAL A 65 16.74 -11.84 -18.93
CA VAL A 65 18.07 -12.34 -19.30
C VAL A 65 18.31 -13.72 -18.66
N SER A 66 17.82 -13.95 -17.43
CA SER A 66 17.90 -15.24 -16.74
C SER A 66 17.24 -16.36 -17.55
N SER A 67 16.00 -16.16 -18.00
CA SER A 67 15.27 -17.14 -18.81
C SER A 67 15.95 -17.41 -20.15
N GLY A 68 16.55 -16.41 -20.80
CA GLY A 68 17.40 -16.64 -21.98
C GLY A 68 18.60 -17.55 -21.69
N VAL A 69 19.30 -17.37 -20.56
CA VAL A 69 20.41 -18.25 -20.17
C VAL A 69 19.91 -19.65 -19.78
N ASP A 70 18.77 -19.78 -19.11
CA ASP A 70 18.17 -21.07 -18.77
C ASP A 70 17.84 -21.89 -20.03
N LEU A 71 17.23 -21.26 -21.04
CA LEU A 71 16.94 -21.87 -22.33
C LEU A 71 18.22 -22.29 -23.06
N ALA A 72 19.27 -21.45 -23.04
CA ALA A 72 20.58 -21.82 -23.57
C ALA A 72 21.18 -23.03 -22.85
N ALA A 73 21.04 -23.10 -21.51
CA ALA A 73 21.53 -24.21 -20.73
C ALA A 73 20.79 -25.52 -21.03
N VAL A 74 19.48 -25.46 -21.29
CA VAL A 74 18.68 -26.61 -21.75
C VAL A 74 19.14 -27.09 -23.13
N ILE A 75 19.34 -26.20 -24.10
CA ILE A 75 19.80 -26.56 -25.45
C ILE A 75 21.20 -27.20 -25.40
N VAL A 76 22.14 -26.60 -24.66
CA VAL A 76 23.55 -27.02 -24.64
C VAL A 76 23.79 -28.26 -23.77
N LEU A 77 23.12 -28.39 -22.62
CA LEU A 77 23.41 -29.42 -21.61
C LEU A 77 22.35 -30.52 -21.54
N GLY A 78 21.19 -30.34 -22.17
CA GLY A 78 20.03 -31.22 -22.07
C GLY A 78 19.16 -30.98 -20.83
N PRO A 79 18.00 -31.67 -20.73
CA PRO A 79 16.92 -31.29 -19.80
C PRO A 79 17.33 -31.24 -18.32
N TRP A 80 17.97 -32.30 -17.82
CA TRP A 80 18.35 -32.41 -16.40
C TRP A 80 19.43 -31.42 -15.96
N ARG A 81 20.43 -31.20 -16.82
CA ARG A 81 21.55 -30.28 -16.53
C ARG A 81 21.15 -28.81 -16.75
N GLY A 82 20.28 -28.53 -17.71
CA GLY A 82 19.64 -27.21 -17.84
C GLY A 82 18.75 -26.86 -16.64
N ALA A 83 17.94 -27.82 -16.17
CA ALA A 83 17.12 -27.65 -14.98
C ALA A 83 17.95 -27.43 -13.69
N LEU A 84 19.10 -28.09 -13.56
CA LEU A 84 20.08 -27.81 -12.50
C LEU A 84 20.59 -26.35 -12.56
N VAL A 85 20.96 -25.85 -13.75
CA VAL A 85 21.44 -24.47 -13.91
C VAL A 85 20.38 -23.47 -13.48
N ALA A 86 19.17 -23.57 -14.04
CA ALA A 86 18.06 -22.67 -13.75
C ALA A 86 17.69 -22.67 -12.26
N GLY A 87 17.49 -23.87 -11.69
CA GLY A 87 17.12 -24.03 -10.28
C GLY A 87 18.20 -23.57 -9.31
N ALA A 88 19.47 -23.93 -9.54
CA ALA A 88 20.55 -23.56 -8.63
C ALA A 88 20.87 -22.07 -8.68
N ALA A 89 20.93 -21.46 -9.86
CA ALA A 89 21.14 -20.02 -10.02
C ALA A 89 20.03 -19.22 -9.34
N ALA A 90 18.77 -19.59 -9.61
CA ALA A 90 17.59 -19.02 -8.97
C ALA A 90 17.66 -19.11 -7.44
N LEU A 91 17.96 -20.30 -6.90
CA LEU A 91 18.00 -20.52 -5.46
C LEU A 91 19.09 -19.68 -4.79
N LEU A 92 20.31 -19.70 -5.33
CA LEU A 92 21.47 -18.99 -4.78
C LEU A 92 21.28 -17.48 -4.81
N ALA A 93 20.75 -16.93 -5.91
CA ALA A 93 20.49 -15.50 -6.02
C ALA A 93 19.29 -15.02 -5.18
N ARG A 94 18.25 -15.85 -5.03
CA ARG A 94 17.01 -15.46 -4.34
C ARG A 94 17.00 -15.72 -2.83
N ILE A 95 17.69 -16.75 -2.31
CA ILE A 95 17.77 -17.02 -0.86
C ILE A 95 18.46 -15.90 -0.05
N VAL A 96 19.14 -15.01 -0.75
CA VAL A 96 19.76 -13.80 -0.22
C VAL A 96 18.81 -12.61 -0.16
N ARG A 97 17.83 -12.55 -1.07
CA ARG A 97 16.92 -11.42 -1.30
C ARG A 97 15.48 -11.68 -0.85
N ALA A 98 15.13 -12.93 -0.55
CA ALA A 98 13.81 -13.37 -0.15
C ALA A 98 13.88 -14.46 0.94
N PRO A 99 12.82 -14.64 1.75
CA PRO A 99 12.69 -15.78 2.66
C PRO A 99 12.87 -17.11 1.94
N TRP A 100 13.58 -18.04 2.58
CA TRP A 100 14.01 -19.31 1.97
C TRP A 100 12.86 -20.10 1.33
N ARG A 101 11.66 -20.08 1.92
CA ARG A 101 10.48 -20.78 1.40
C ARG A 101 10.07 -20.27 0.01
N LEU A 102 10.06 -18.94 -0.20
CA LEU A 102 9.72 -18.36 -1.50
C LEU A 102 10.87 -18.54 -2.50
N ALA A 103 12.12 -18.36 -2.06
CA ALA A 103 13.28 -18.59 -2.91
C ALA A 103 13.35 -20.04 -3.43
N ALA A 104 13.06 -21.02 -2.56
CA ALA A 104 12.96 -22.44 -2.92
C ALA A 104 11.79 -22.71 -3.88
N PHE A 105 10.63 -22.10 -3.65
CA PHE A 105 9.48 -22.22 -4.55
C PHE A 105 9.78 -21.68 -5.95
N GLN A 106 10.28 -20.45 -6.04
CA GLN A 106 10.66 -19.81 -7.30
C GLN A 106 11.73 -20.64 -8.04
N ALA A 107 12.80 -21.04 -7.36
CA ALA A 107 13.83 -21.91 -7.92
C ALA A 107 13.27 -23.24 -8.45
N SER A 108 12.33 -23.83 -7.73
CA SER A 108 11.67 -25.08 -8.14
C SER A 108 10.79 -24.89 -9.38
N ALA A 109 10.10 -23.76 -9.50
CA ALA A 109 9.33 -23.42 -10.70
C ALA A 109 10.22 -23.28 -11.94
N TYR A 110 11.38 -22.61 -11.84
CA TYR A 110 12.34 -22.52 -12.96
C TYR A 110 12.97 -23.87 -13.31
N ALA A 111 13.33 -24.68 -12.31
CA ALA A 111 13.86 -26.03 -12.54
C ALA A 111 12.85 -26.92 -13.28
N LEU A 112 11.58 -26.91 -12.86
CA LEU A 112 10.50 -27.67 -13.51
C LEU A 112 10.20 -27.12 -14.93
N ALA A 113 10.20 -25.81 -15.11
CA ALA A 113 10.02 -25.18 -16.42
C ALA A 113 11.15 -25.54 -17.39
N ALA A 114 12.41 -25.46 -16.96
CA ALA A 114 13.57 -25.85 -17.76
C ALA A 114 13.58 -27.35 -18.09
N LEU A 115 13.18 -28.22 -17.15
CA LEU A 115 13.07 -29.66 -17.40
C LEU A 115 11.98 -29.96 -18.44
N GLY A 116 10.78 -29.42 -18.25
CA GLY A 116 9.66 -29.61 -19.18
C GLY A 116 9.97 -29.06 -20.57
N ALA A 117 10.55 -27.86 -20.63
CA ALA A 117 11.01 -27.24 -21.87
C ALA A 117 12.06 -28.09 -22.59
N GLY A 118 13.01 -28.68 -21.84
CA GLY A 118 14.02 -29.57 -22.41
C GLY A 118 13.43 -30.83 -23.04
N TYR A 119 12.44 -31.46 -22.40
CA TYR A 119 11.71 -32.56 -23.05
C TYR A 119 10.87 -32.08 -24.24
N GLY A 120 10.28 -30.89 -24.18
CA GLY A 120 9.62 -30.25 -25.31
C GLY A 120 10.54 -30.03 -26.51
N PHE A 121 11.78 -29.56 -26.29
CA PHE A 121 12.81 -29.40 -27.32
C PHE A 121 13.15 -30.73 -28.01
N LEU A 122 13.35 -31.80 -27.23
CA LEU A 122 13.62 -33.14 -27.75
C LEU A 122 12.43 -33.71 -28.55
N LEU A 123 11.20 -33.53 -28.06
CA LEU A 123 9.97 -33.95 -28.75
C LEU A 123 9.70 -33.13 -30.03
N GLY A 124 10.13 -31.87 -30.07
CA GLY A 124 10.10 -31.01 -31.25
C GLY A 124 11.17 -31.33 -32.29
N GLY A 125 11.98 -32.38 -32.10
CA GLY A 125 13.02 -32.84 -33.04
C GLY A 125 14.44 -32.36 -32.73
N GLY A 126 14.60 -31.43 -31.77
CA GLY A 126 15.90 -30.89 -31.39
C GLY A 126 16.78 -31.90 -30.65
N LYS A 127 18.10 -31.65 -30.62
CA LYS A 127 19.08 -32.53 -29.98
C LYS A 127 19.95 -31.75 -29.00
N ALA A 128 20.04 -32.20 -27.76
CA ALA A 128 20.89 -31.56 -26.76
C ALA A 128 22.36 -31.51 -27.23
N GLY A 129 23.01 -30.35 -27.10
CA GLY A 129 24.37 -30.11 -27.59
C GLY A 129 24.47 -29.82 -29.09
N HIS A 130 23.36 -29.67 -29.80
CA HIS A 130 23.31 -29.37 -31.23
C HIS A 130 22.23 -28.32 -31.52
N LEU A 131 22.54 -27.35 -32.38
CA LEU A 131 21.57 -26.36 -32.83
C LEU A 131 21.92 -25.90 -34.25
N VAL A 132 21.06 -26.22 -35.21
CA VAL A 132 21.19 -25.83 -36.62
C VAL A 132 19.92 -25.11 -37.04
N LEU A 133 20.08 -23.87 -37.51
CA LEU A 133 19.00 -23.05 -38.05
C LEU A 133 19.04 -23.12 -39.58
N PRO A 134 17.88 -23.22 -40.27
CA PRO A 134 16.52 -23.06 -39.74
C PRO A 134 15.88 -24.35 -39.16
N ASP A 135 16.52 -25.51 -39.30
CA ASP A 135 15.89 -26.82 -39.05
C ASP A 135 15.32 -26.98 -37.63
N ASP A 136 16.02 -26.49 -36.61
CA ASP A 136 15.60 -26.58 -35.20
C ASP A 136 14.56 -25.51 -34.76
N LEU A 137 14.02 -24.68 -35.67
CA LEU A 137 13.06 -23.61 -35.31
C LEU A 137 11.77 -24.14 -34.65
N VAL A 138 11.29 -25.32 -35.03
CA VAL A 138 10.12 -25.95 -34.39
C VAL A 138 10.47 -26.35 -32.95
N ALA A 139 11.62 -26.99 -32.75
CA ALA A 139 12.11 -27.39 -31.44
C ALA A 139 12.30 -26.18 -30.50
N LEU A 140 12.88 -25.07 -30.99
CA LEU A 140 13.01 -23.81 -30.26
C LEU A 140 11.66 -23.19 -29.90
N THR A 141 10.67 -23.27 -30.78
CA THR A 141 9.31 -22.76 -30.52
C THR A 141 8.62 -23.56 -29.42
N VAL A 142 8.69 -24.90 -29.47
CA VAL A 142 8.14 -25.78 -28.42
C VAL A 142 8.86 -25.56 -27.08
N LEU A 143 10.19 -25.47 -27.09
CA LEU A 143 11.03 -25.14 -25.94
C LEU A 143 10.54 -23.85 -25.25
N ALA A 144 10.39 -22.77 -26.01
CA ALA A 144 9.98 -21.45 -25.50
C ALA A 144 8.56 -21.46 -24.91
N LEU A 145 7.60 -22.07 -25.63
CA LEU A 145 6.21 -22.16 -25.18
C LEU A 145 6.08 -22.98 -23.90
N VAL A 146 6.72 -24.15 -23.82
CA VAL A 146 6.64 -25.01 -22.63
C VAL A 146 7.33 -24.34 -21.42
N TYR A 147 8.47 -23.68 -21.61
CA TYR A 147 9.13 -22.94 -20.53
C TYR A 147 8.21 -21.82 -20.01
N LEU A 148 7.60 -21.04 -20.90
CA LEU A 148 6.68 -19.95 -20.56
C LEU A 148 5.45 -20.45 -19.79
N LEU A 149 4.80 -21.50 -20.28
CA LEU A 149 3.58 -22.04 -19.68
C LEU A 149 3.83 -22.57 -18.26
N ILE A 150 4.90 -23.35 -18.07
CA ILE A 150 5.22 -23.94 -16.76
C ILE A 150 5.71 -22.86 -15.79
N SER A 151 6.63 -21.99 -16.19
CA SER A 151 7.20 -20.98 -15.29
C SER A 151 6.14 -19.98 -14.81
N ARG A 152 5.37 -19.39 -15.74
CA ARG A 152 4.34 -18.40 -15.39
C ARG A 152 3.15 -19.05 -14.68
N GLY A 153 2.69 -20.22 -15.13
CA GLY A 153 1.59 -20.95 -14.49
C GLY A 153 1.90 -21.38 -13.06
N LEU A 154 3.09 -21.90 -12.78
CA LEU A 154 3.51 -22.22 -11.41
C LEU A 154 3.61 -20.96 -10.53
N LEU A 155 4.19 -19.87 -11.02
CA LEU A 155 4.33 -18.65 -10.23
C LEU A 155 2.97 -18.01 -9.88
N GLN A 156 1.98 -18.08 -10.78
CA GLN A 156 0.61 -17.60 -10.54
C GLN A 156 -0.10 -18.33 -9.38
N VAL A 157 0.11 -19.65 -9.24
CA VAL A 157 -0.46 -20.49 -8.17
C VAL A 157 -0.09 -20.01 -6.75
N VAL A 158 1.03 -19.30 -6.57
CA VAL A 158 1.44 -18.69 -5.28
C VAL A 158 1.08 -17.20 -5.19
N GLY A 159 0.85 -16.54 -6.34
CA GLY A 159 0.36 -15.16 -6.39
C GLY A 159 -1.13 -15.01 -6.11
N GLY A 160 -1.94 -16.07 -6.27
CA GLY A 160 -3.39 -16.03 -6.02
C GLY A 160 -4.17 -15.19 -7.03
N LEU A 161 -3.64 -15.04 -8.25
CA LEU A 161 -4.22 -14.22 -9.32
C LEU A 161 -4.50 -15.06 -10.57
N GLU A 162 -5.61 -14.77 -11.24
CA GLU A 162 -6.08 -15.49 -12.42
C GLU A 162 -5.42 -15.04 -13.74
N VAL A 163 -5.59 -15.91 -14.76
CA VAL A 163 -5.27 -15.75 -16.19
C VAL A 163 -3.80 -15.48 -16.57
N LEU A 164 -3.25 -16.39 -17.36
CA LEU A 164 -1.94 -16.30 -17.99
C LEU A 164 -1.91 -15.24 -19.11
N GLN A 165 -1.61 -13.98 -18.80
CA GLN A 165 -1.28 -13.00 -19.85
C GLN A 165 0.13 -13.25 -20.40
N ALA A 166 0.18 -14.12 -21.39
CA ALA A 166 1.40 -14.48 -22.09
C ALA A 166 1.85 -13.37 -23.05
N ASP A 167 2.76 -12.50 -22.61
CA ASP A 167 3.54 -11.71 -23.58
C ASP A 167 4.46 -12.65 -24.37
N PHE A 168 4.07 -12.90 -25.61
CA PHE A 168 4.78 -13.73 -26.59
C PHE A 168 5.98 -13.01 -27.22
N ALA A 169 5.99 -11.67 -27.27
CA ALA A 169 7.10 -10.90 -27.84
C ALA A 169 8.31 -10.93 -26.91
N ALA A 170 8.08 -10.76 -25.60
CA ALA A 170 9.10 -10.96 -24.57
C ALA A 170 9.63 -12.40 -24.57
N ALA A 171 8.74 -13.39 -24.68
CA ALA A 171 9.10 -14.80 -24.75
C ALA A 171 9.94 -15.15 -25.99
N ALA A 172 9.59 -14.58 -27.16
CA ALA A 172 10.35 -14.74 -28.39
C ALA A 172 11.74 -14.08 -28.28
N ALA A 173 11.85 -12.93 -27.62
CA ALA A 173 13.13 -12.28 -27.34
C ALA A 173 14.00 -13.10 -26.36
N GLU A 174 13.42 -13.68 -25.32
CA GLU A 174 14.09 -14.59 -24.38
C GLU A 174 14.60 -15.86 -25.08
N ALA A 175 13.76 -16.49 -25.91
CA ALA A 175 14.11 -17.65 -26.71
C ALA A 175 15.19 -17.33 -27.77
N GLY A 176 15.09 -16.16 -28.41
CA GLY A 176 16.12 -15.66 -29.33
C GLY A 176 17.46 -15.43 -28.64
N LEU A 177 17.47 -14.82 -27.45
CA LEU A 177 18.68 -14.70 -26.63
C LEU A 177 19.23 -16.08 -26.26
N GLY A 178 18.38 -17.03 -25.88
CA GLY A 178 18.77 -18.39 -25.54
C GLY A 178 19.39 -19.15 -26.71
N ALA A 179 18.82 -19.03 -27.91
CA ALA A 179 19.38 -19.59 -29.13
C ALA A 179 20.74 -18.96 -29.49
N LEU A 180 20.88 -17.64 -29.39
CA LEU A 180 22.14 -16.93 -29.63
C LEU A 180 23.23 -17.33 -28.62
N LEU A 181 22.89 -17.44 -27.34
CA LEU A 181 23.80 -17.93 -26.29
C LEU A 181 24.18 -19.40 -26.49
N ALA A 182 23.23 -20.24 -26.92
CA ALA A 182 23.51 -21.64 -27.25
C ALA A 182 24.45 -21.78 -28.45
N LEU A 183 24.18 -21.10 -29.57
CA LEU A 183 25.08 -21.07 -30.74
C LEU A 183 26.48 -20.58 -30.35
N ALA A 184 26.57 -19.50 -29.58
CA ALA A 184 27.85 -19.00 -29.08
C ALA A 184 28.59 -20.05 -28.24
N ALA A 185 27.91 -20.70 -27.28
CA ALA A 185 28.50 -21.71 -26.40
C ALA A 185 28.91 -22.99 -27.13
N LEU A 186 28.17 -23.41 -28.17
CA LEU A 186 28.46 -24.62 -28.95
C LEU A 186 29.65 -24.44 -29.92
N HIS A 187 29.81 -23.25 -30.51
CA HIS A 187 30.92 -22.98 -31.44
C HIS A 187 32.21 -22.55 -30.71
N HIS A 188 32.15 -21.49 -29.90
CA HIS A 188 33.30 -20.95 -29.18
C HIS A 188 32.86 -20.32 -27.86
N PRO A 189 33.14 -20.95 -26.70
CA PRO A 189 32.63 -20.50 -25.40
C PRO A 189 32.93 -19.02 -25.05
N TRP A 190 34.02 -18.46 -25.57
CA TRP A 190 34.38 -17.05 -25.42
C TRP A 190 33.39 -16.09 -26.09
N ASN A 191 32.65 -16.52 -27.12
CA ASN A 191 31.64 -15.70 -27.78
C ASN A 191 30.46 -15.39 -26.85
N ALA A 192 30.16 -16.25 -25.87
CA ALA A 192 29.15 -15.97 -24.86
C ALA A 192 29.51 -14.73 -24.00
N LEU A 193 30.81 -14.47 -23.78
CA LEU A 193 31.27 -13.29 -23.06
C LEU A 193 30.98 -11.99 -23.83
N ALA A 194 30.95 -12.01 -25.16
CA ALA A 194 30.59 -10.85 -25.99
C ALA A 194 29.10 -10.48 -25.89
N ILE A 195 28.23 -11.45 -25.57
CA ILE A 195 26.78 -11.23 -25.38
C ILE A 195 26.49 -10.59 -24.01
N VAL A 196 27.32 -10.83 -22.99
CA VAL A 196 27.11 -10.32 -21.62
C VAL A 196 27.02 -8.78 -21.54
N PRO A 197 27.92 -7.97 -22.13
CA PRO A 197 27.79 -6.52 -22.16
C PRO A 197 26.50 -6.03 -22.83
N VAL A 198 26.05 -6.70 -23.89
CA VAL A 198 24.81 -6.37 -24.61
C VAL A 198 23.60 -6.67 -23.72
N ALA A 199 23.55 -7.85 -23.10
CA ALA A 199 22.49 -8.22 -22.16
C ALA A 199 22.42 -7.26 -20.95
N ILE A 200 23.59 -6.82 -20.42
CA ILE A 200 23.67 -5.81 -19.36
C ILE A 200 23.17 -4.45 -19.87
N ALA A 201 23.53 -4.03 -21.08
CA ALA A 201 23.10 -2.76 -21.67
C ALA A 201 21.58 -2.74 -21.91
N VAL A 202 21.02 -3.82 -22.44
CA VAL A 202 19.57 -4.01 -22.63
C VAL A 202 18.85 -3.96 -21.28
N ASN A 203 19.29 -4.74 -20.29
CA ASN A 203 18.69 -4.74 -18.94
C ASN A 203 18.75 -3.33 -18.29
N ARG A 204 19.88 -2.61 -18.44
CA ARG A 204 20.02 -1.23 -17.95
C ARG A 204 19.13 -0.23 -18.69
N ALA A 205 18.96 -0.38 -20.00
CA ALA A 205 18.09 0.49 -20.79
C ALA A 205 16.63 0.33 -20.36
N HIS A 206 16.13 -0.92 -20.27
CA HIS A 206 14.80 -1.20 -19.74
C HIS A 206 14.64 -0.67 -18.32
N ALA A 207 15.60 -0.94 -17.44
CA ALA A 207 15.56 -0.45 -16.06
C ALA A 207 15.58 1.09 -15.97
N ARG A 208 16.23 1.82 -16.89
CA ARG A 208 16.22 3.29 -16.90
C ARG A 208 14.86 3.86 -17.29
N VAL A 209 14.23 3.30 -18.34
CA VAL A 209 12.87 3.68 -18.76
C VAL A 209 11.87 3.40 -17.62
N ARG A 210 12.10 2.31 -16.88
CA ARG A 210 11.33 1.92 -15.69
C ARG A 210 11.37 3.01 -14.60
N ARG A 211 12.56 3.45 -14.18
CA ARG A 211 12.72 4.56 -13.19
C ARG A 211 11.94 5.82 -13.56
N SER A 212 12.16 6.31 -14.79
CA SER A 212 11.62 7.58 -15.23
C SER A 212 10.09 7.57 -15.24
N ARG A 213 9.46 6.44 -15.56
CA ARG A 213 8.00 6.28 -15.50
C ARG A 213 7.51 6.22 -14.04
N GLN A 214 8.20 5.56 -13.11
CA GLN A 214 7.84 5.60 -11.67
C GLN A 214 7.99 7.01 -11.06
N GLU A 215 9.10 7.70 -11.32
CA GLU A 215 9.35 9.07 -10.86
C GLU A 215 8.26 10.03 -11.37
N THR A 216 7.82 9.83 -12.62
CA THR A 216 6.70 10.57 -13.22
C THR A 216 5.38 10.29 -12.49
N LEU A 217 5.10 9.03 -12.12
CA LEU A 217 3.89 8.67 -11.37
C LEU A 217 3.88 9.25 -9.96
N HIS A 218 4.99 9.17 -9.23
CA HIS A 218 5.11 9.74 -7.89
C HIS A 218 4.96 11.27 -7.91
N ALA A 219 5.49 11.95 -8.94
CA ALA A 219 5.25 13.37 -9.16
C ALA A 219 3.78 13.69 -9.45
N LEU A 220 3.10 12.89 -10.29
CA LEU A 220 1.68 13.04 -10.60
C LEU A 220 0.78 12.84 -9.37
N GLU A 221 1.07 11.82 -8.54
CA GLU A 221 0.38 11.60 -7.28
C GLU A 221 0.62 12.74 -6.28
N THR A 222 1.84 13.26 -6.20
CA THR A 222 2.16 14.43 -5.40
C THR A 222 1.36 15.65 -5.84
N PHE A 223 1.22 15.90 -7.15
CA PHE A 223 0.37 16.97 -7.66
C PHE A 223 -1.13 16.75 -7.39
N ALA A 224 -1.62 15.51 -7.45
CA ALA A 224 -3.00 15.19 -7.10
C ALA A 224 -3.30 15.48 -5.62
N ASN A 225 -2.40 15.06 -4.71
CA ASN A 225 -2.50 15.37 -3.29
C ASN A 225 -2.55 16.89 -3.03
N ILE A 226 -1.68 17.67 -3.69
CA ILE A 226 -1.66 19.13 -3.58
C ILE A 226 -2.97 19.78 -4.08
N VAL A 227 -3.65 19.18 -5.08
CA VAL A 227 -4.95 19.67 -5.55
C VAL A 227 -6.08 19.30 -4.57
N ASP A 228 -6.11 18.06 -4.07
CA ASP A 228 -7.08 17.61 -3.05
C ASP A 228 -7.01 18.47 -1.78
N GLU A 229 -5.80 18.78 -1.29
CA GLU A 229 -5.56 19.64 -0.11
C GLU A 229 -6.14 21.05 -0.23
N ARG A 230 -6.37 21.58 -1.43
CA ARG A 230 -6.96 22.91 -1.61
C ARG A 230 -8.44 22.97 -1.22
N HIS A 231 -9.12 21.83 -1.20
CA HIS A 231 -10.58 21.70 -1.05
C HIS A 231 -10.91 20.88 0.23
N PRO A 232 -11.19 21.53 1.38
CA PRO A 232 -11.24 20.86 2.69
C PRO A 232 -12.24 19.71 2.83
N SER A 233 -13.33 19.70 2.06
CA SER A 233 -14.36 18.65 2.08
C SER A 233 -14.12 17.52 1.07
N THR A 234 -12.91 17.40 0.53
CA THR A 234 -12.49 16.31 -0.37
C THR A 234 -11.10 15.77 -0.03
N TYR A 235 -10.62 15.92 1.21
CA TYR A 235 -9.36 15.30 1.60
C TYR A 235 -9.43 13.77 1.37
N ARG A 236 -8.46 13.25 0.62
CA ARG A 236 -8.41 11.87 0.07
C ARG A 236 -9.60 11.42 -0.81
N HIS A 237 -10.40 12.33 -1.35
CA HIS A 237 -11.47 11.99 -2.31
C HIS A 237 -10.94 11.20 -3.51
N SER A 238 -9.89 11.69 -4.18
CA SER A 238 -9.31 11.00 -5.34
C SER A 238 -8.69 9.63 -4.98
N VAL A 239 -8.30 9.42 -3.71
CA VAL A 239 -7.86 8.11 -3.19
C VAL A 239 -9.03 7.14 -3.08
N ARG A 240 -10.16 7.58 -2.48
CA ARG A 240 -11.35 6.74 -2.30
C ARG A 240 -12.01 6.38 -3.63
N VAL A 241 -12.15 7.34 -4.54
CA VAL A 241 -12.63 7.08 -5.92
C VAL A 241 -11.71 6.07 -6.63
N ALA A 242 -10.38 6.21 -6.50
CA ALA A 242 -9.44 5.25 -7.06
C ALA A 242 -9.53 3.85 -6.43
N ALA A 243 -9.85 3.75 -5.13
CA ALA A 243 -10.07 2.48 -4.44
C ALA A 243 -11.38 1.79 -4.90
N TYR A 244 -12.48 2.54 -4.99
CA TYR A 244 -13.77 2.03 -5.50
C TYR A 244 -13.67 1.54 -6.95
N VAL A 245 -12.88 2.23 -7.78
CA VAL A 245 -12.61 1.82 -9.18
C VAL A 245 -11.72 0.58 -9.24
N ASP A 246 -10.68 0.47 -8.39
CA ASP A 246 -9.83 -0.72 -8.29
C ASP A 246 -10.63 -1.95 -7.81
N GLU A 247 -11.48 -1.79 -6.80
CA GLU A 247 -12.37 -2.83 -6.26
C GLU A 247 -13.35 -3.35 -7.33
N LEU A 248 -14.07 -2.44 -8.00
CA LEU A 248 -14.99 -2.79 -9.08
C LEU A 248 -14.28 -3.49 -10.25
N ALA A 249 -13.14 -2.94 -10.69
CA ALA A 249 -12.39 -3.48 -11.83
C ALA A 249 -11.78 -4.86 -11.52
N ARG A 250 -11.37 -5.12 -10.28
CA ARG A 250 -10.97 -6.46 -9.80
C ARG A 250 -12.13 -7.44 -9.80
N ALA A 251 -13.28 -7.05 -9.25
CA ALA A 251 -14.44 -7.93 -9.16
C ALA A 251 -15.01 -8.29 -10.54
N LEU A 252 -14.84 -7.40 -11.53
CA LEU A 252 -15.13 -7.67 -12.94
C LEU A 252 -14.04 -8.48 -13.67
N GLY A 253 -12.94 -8.84 -13.01
CA GLY A 253 -11.87 -9.64 -13.61
C GLY A 253 -11.09 -8.92 -14.72
N LEU A 254 -11.04 -7.58 -14.69
CA LEU A 254 -10.29 -6.84 -15.70
C LEU A 254 -8.77 -7.10 -15.58
N PRO A 255 -8.04 -7.21 -16.70
CA PRO A 255 -6.59 -7.18 -16.74
C PRO A 255 -5.97 -6.05 -15.91
N PHE A 256 -4.84 -6.34 -15.25
CA PHE A 256 -4.36 -5.51 -14.15
C PHE A 256 -3.69 -4.18 -14.59
N ARG A 257 -3.39 -3.91 -15.89
CA ARG A 257 -3.12 -2.49 -16.29
C ARG A 257 -4.35 -1.66 -16.11
N ASP A 258 -5.51 -2.24 -16.36
CA ASP A 258 -6.68 -1.46 -16.76
C ASP A 258 -7.45 -1.14 -15.49
N ILE A 259 -7.46 -2.07 -14.53
CA ILE A 259 -7.50 -1.75 -13.11
C ILE A 259 -6.54 -0.58 -12.78
N ASP A 260 -5.23 -0.67 -13.06
CA ASP A 260 -4.26 0.39 -12.72
C ASP A 260 -4.48 1.72 -13.47
N ARG A 261 -4.92 1.69 -14.73
CA ARG A 261 -5.17 2.83 -15.60
C ARG A 261 -6.43 3.54 -15.16
N LEU A 262 -7.49 2.79 -14.89
CA LEU A 262 -8.73 3.28 -14.31
C LEU A 262 -8.46 3.85 -12.91
N ARG A 263 -7.62 3.18 -12.10
CA ARG A 263 -7.17 3.67 -10.80
C ARG A 263 -6.36 4.97 -10.90
N TRP A 264 -5.42 5.08 -11.85
CA TRP A 264 -4.67 6.33 -12.11
C TRP A 264 -5.54 7.42 -12.74
N ALA A 265 -6.50 7.06 -13.60
CA ALA A 265 -7.49 7.96 -14.15
C ALA A 265 -8.37 8.54 -13.03
N ALA A 266 -8.87 7.69 -12.13
CA ALA A 266 -9.60 8.06 -10.93
C ALA A 266 -8.76 8.91 -9.98
N ARG A 267 -7.50 8.55 -9.75
CA ARG A 267 -6.58 9.31 -8.88
C ARG A 267 -6.26 10.70 -9.41
N LEU A 268 -6.27 10.88 -10.73
CA LEU A 268 -5.91 12.14 -11.40
C LEU A 268 -7.11 12.86 -12.07
N HIS A 269 -8.35 12.37 -11.88
CA HIS A 269 -9.52 12.86 -12.61
C HIS A 269 -9.75 14.37 -12.38
N ASP A 270 -9.44 14.81 -11.17
CA ASP A 270 -9.69 16.14 -10.64
C ASP A 270 -8.51 17.11 -10.73
N LEU A 271 -7.36 16.66 -11.27
CA LEU A 271 -6.11 17.42 -11.30
C LEU A 271 -6.25 18.82 -11.94
N GLY A 272 -7.19 18.98 -12.89
CA GLY A 272 -7.55 20.24 -13.53
C GLY A 272 -8.22 21.28 -12.61
N LYS A 273 -8.69 20.89 -11.42
CA LYS A 273 -9.16 21.84 -10.38
C LYS A 273 -8.05 22.78 -9.90
N VAL A 274 -6.77 22.48 -10.21
CA VAL A 274 -5.63 23.39 -10.02
C VAL A 274 -5.87 24.79 -10.62
N ALA A 275 -6.58 24.88 -11.75
CA ALA A 275 -6.87 26.16 -12.44
C ALA A 275 -8.19 26.82 -12.01
N VAL A 276 -8.90 26.26 -11.01
CA VAL A 276 -10.07 26.89 -10.41
C VAL A 276 -9.63 27.74 -9.22
N ASP A 277 -10.26 28.90 -9.05
CA ASP A 277 -9.98 29.80 -7.93
C ASP A 277 -10.40 29.15 -6.59
N SER A 278 -9.56 29.31 -5.56
CA SER A 278 -9.81 28.74 -4.24
C SER A 278 -11.07 29.28 -3.56
N ALA A 279 -11.51 30.51 -3.87
CA ALA A 279 -12.77 31.06 -3.38
C ALA A 279 -13.98 30.36 -4.02
N VAL A 280 -13.90 30.02 -5.31
CA VAL A 280 -14.95 29.25 -6.02
C VAL A 280 -15.02 27.82 -5.49
N LEU A 281 -13.86 27.19 -5.25
CA LEU A 281 -13.78 25.85 -4.67
C LEU A 281 -14.31 25.76 -3.23
N ARG A 282 -14.31 26.85 -2.46
CA ARG A 282 -14.73 26.88 -1.05
C ARG A 282 -16.10 27.54 -0.81
N LYS A 283 -16.77 27.96 -1.88
CA LYS A 283 -18.04 28.68 -1.82
C LYS A 283 -19.15 27.79 -1.24
N ARG A 284 -19.95 28.34 -0.32
CA ARG A 284 -21.09 27.62 0.29
C ARG A 284 -22.40 27.89 -0.46
N GLU A 285 -22.49 29.01 -1.16
CA GLU A 285 -23.60 29.42 -1.99
C GLU A 285 -23.55 28.76 -3.38
N ARG A 286 -24.66 28.81 -4.11
CA ARG A 286 -24.70 28.34 -5.51
C ARG A 286 -23.69 29.12 -6.36
N LEU A 287 -22.93 28.38 -7.18
CA LEU A 287 -22.04 28.98 -8.18
C LEU A 287 -22.84 29.74 -9.24
N THR A 288 -22.34 30.91 -9.62
CA THR A 288 -22.84 31.69 -10.76
C THR A 288 -22.52 30.99 -12.09
N ALA A 289 -23.17 31.40 -13.18
CA ALA A 289 -22.88 30.85 -14.51
C ALA A 289 -21.40 31.00 -14.94
N HIS A 290 -20.74 32.07 -14.52
CA HIS A 290 -19.31 32.29 -14.79
C HIS A 290 -18.41 31.33 -14.01
N GLU A 291 -18.69 31.15 -12.70
CA GLU A 291 -17.97 30.21 -11.83
C GLU A 291 -18.18 28.75 -12.29
N TRP A 292 -19.41 28.39 -12.66
CA TRP A 292 -19.73 27.12 -13.32
C TRP A 292 -18.95 26.91 -14.62
N GLY A 293 -18.77 27.97 -15.42
CA GLY A 293 -17.94 27.94 -16.61
C GLY A 293 -16.49 27.54 -16.31
N SER A 294 -15.95 27.89 -15.14
CA SER A 294 -14.62 27.47 -14.69
C SER A 294 -14.59 26.02 -14.23
N MET A 295 -15.61 25.57 -13.48
CA MET A 295 -15.73 24.15 -13.06
C MET A 295 -15.83 23.21 -14.26
N ARG A 296 -16.67 23.52 -15.27
CA ARG A 296 -16.82 22.70 -16.50
C ARG A 296 -15.57 22.64 -17.39
N ARG A 297 -14.54 23.46 -17.12
CA ARG A 297 -13.23 23.39 -17.80
C ARG A 297 -12.23 22.48 -17.09
N ALA A 298 -12.44 22.14 -15.82
CA ALA A 298 -11.50 21.32 -15.04
C ALA A 298 -11.30 19.90 -15.64
N PRO A 299 -12.33 19.13 -16.02
CA PRO A 299 -12.14 17.79 -16.63
C PRO A 299 -11.30 17.84 -17.91
N ARG A 300 -11.56 18.82 -18.79
CA ARG A 300 -10.76 19.09 -20.00
C ARG A 300 -9.32 19.51 -19.72
N LEU A 301 -9.04 20.10 -18.56
CA LEU A 301 -7.67 20.40 -18.14
C LEU A 301 -6.98 19.16 -17.57
N SER A 302 -7.64 18.37 -16.72
CA SER A 302 -7.17 17.06 -16.25
C SER A 302 -6.79 16.19 -17.46
N ALA A 303 -7.74 15.98 -18.38
CA ALA A 303 -7.53 15.23 -19.62
C ALA A 303 -6.31 15.74 -20.43
N ARG A 304 -6.16 17.05 -20.58
CA ARG A 304 -5.03 17.66 -21.31
C ARG A 304 -3.69 17.44 -20.62
N ILE A 305 -3.67 17.39 -19.28
CA ILE A 305 -2.48 17.03 -18.50
C ILE A 305 -2.19 15.53 -18.70
N LEU A 306 -3.18 14.65 -18.52
CA LEU A 306 -3.04 13.19 -18.69
C LEU A 306 -2.56 12.79 -20.10
N ARG A 307 -3.02 13.46 -21.16
CA ARG A 307 -2.55 13.22 -22.55
C ARG A 307 -1.03 13.41 -22.73
N ARG A 308 -0.32 14.06 -21.80
CA ARG A 308 1.14 14.23 -21.85
C ARG A 308 1.92 13.06 -21.26
N PHE A 309 1.24 12.09 -20.65
CA PHE A 309 1.87 10.96 -19.96
C PHE A 309 1.35 9.64 -20.55
N GLU A 310 2.23 8.85 -21.17
CA GLU A 310 1.86 7.61 -21.88
C GLU A 310 1.05 6.61 -21.04
N LEU A 311 1.23 6.67 -19.71
CA LEU A 311 0.62 5.77 -18.74
C LEU A 311 -0.89 6.05 -18.53
N SER A 312 -1.30 7.32 -18.59
CA SER A 312 -2.67 7.78 -18.39
C SER A 312 -3.31 8.44 -19.62
N ALA A 313 -2.56 8.62 -20.72
CA ALA A 313 -3.06 9.24 -21.94
C ALA A 313 -4.22 8.48 -22.61
N ALA A 314 -4.29 7.16 -22.45
CA ALA A 314 -5.41 6.34 -22.94
C ALA A 314 -6.73 6.73 -22.25
N GLU A 315 -6.70 6.87 -20.91
CA GLU A 315 -7.87 7.24 -20.10
C GLU A 315 -8.12 8.74 -20.05
N ALA A 316 -7.37 9.54 -20.80
CA ALA A 316 -7.58 10.98 -20.81
C ALA A 316 -8.96 11.36 -21.36
N ARG A 317 -9.57 10.58 -22.27
CA ARG A 317 -10.99 10.77 -22.65
C ARG A 317 -11.94 10.37 -21.51
N ALA A 318 -11.62 9.32 -20.76
CA ALA A 318 -12.41 8.90 -19.61
C ALA A 318 -12.48 10.01 -18.55
N VAL A 319 -11.32 10.58 -18.23
CA VAL A 319 -11.18 11.74 -17.35
C VAL A 319 -11.76 13.03 -17.94
N GLU A 320 -11.82 13.19 -19.26
CA GLU A 320 -12.51 14.35 -19.85
C GLU A 320 -14.03 14.29 -19.61
N TYR A 321 -14.61 13.10 -19.58
CA TYR A 321 -16.06 12.87 -19.58
C TYR A 321 -16.60 12.22 -18.28
N HIS A 322 -15.85 12.24 -17.17
CA HIS A 322 -16.29 11.67 -15.89
C HIS A 322 -17.46 12.44 -15.23
N HIS A 323 -17.90 13.56 -15.82
CA HIS A 323 -19.12 14.30 -15.45
C HIS A 323 -20.19 14.26 -16.57
N GLU A 324 -20.06 13.35 -17.55
CA GLU A 324 -21.16 13.02 -18.44
C GLU A 324 -22.17 12.08 -17.76
N ARG A 325 -23.35 11.95 -18.36
CA ARG A 325 -24.43 11.07 -17.93
C ARG A 325 -24.79 10.11 -19.06
N PHE A 326 -25.23 8.91 -18.72
CA PHE A 326 -25.65 7.91 -19.71
C PHE A 326 -26.84 8.38 -20.56
N ASP A 327 -27.72 9.22 -20.02
CA ASP A 327 -28.84 9.89 -20.71
C ASP A 327 -28.43 11.09 -21.61
N GLY A 328 -27.14 11.42 -21.69
CA GLY A 328 -26.65 12.55 -22.48
C GLY A 328 -26.99 13.94 -21.94
N THR A 329 -27.41 14.07 -20.66
CA THR A 329 -27.67 15.38 -20.02
C THR A 329 -26.49 15.90 -19.18
N GLY A 330 -25.28 15.44 -19.50
CA GLY A 330 -24.03 15.74 -18.80
C GLY A 330 -23.45 17.15 -19.00
N TYR A 331 -22.14 17.29 -18.73
CA TYR A 331 -21.44 18.59 -18.82
C TYR A 331 -21.34 19.12 -20.26
N TYR A 332 -21.21 18.22 -21.23
CA TYR A 332 -21.06 18.48 -22.66
C TYR A 332 -22.20 17.87 -23.49
N GLY A 333 -22.96 16.93 -22.91
CA GLY A 333 -24.17 16.37 -23.51
C GLY A 333 -23.89 15.29 -24.54
N LEU A 334 -22.91 14.42 -24.25
CA LEU A 334 -22.52 13.34 -25.17
C LEU A 334 -23.44 12.12 -25.03
N PRO A 335 -23.82 11.45 -26.14
CA PRO A 335 -24.57 10.21 -26.08
C PRO A 335 -23.72 9.08 -25.50
N ALA A 336 -24.36 8.06 -24.90
CA ALA A 336 -23.69 6.97 -24.19
C ALA A 336 -22.62 6.26 -25.04
N GLU A 337 -22.90 6.06 -26.32
CA GLU A 337 -22.05 5.34 -27.27
C GLU A 337 -20.72 6.08 -27.59
N GLU A 338 -20.65 7.39 -27.30
CA GLU A 338 -19.42 8.18 -27.45
C GLU A 338 -18.53 8.19 -26.20
N LEU A 339 -19.06 7.72 -25.07
CA LEU A 339 -18.35 7.65 -23.80
C LEU A 339 -17.46 6.40 -23.75
N PRO A 340 -16.16 6.54 -23.42
CA PRO A 340 -15.35 5.38 -23.08
C PRO A 340 -15.98 4.63 -21.91
N LEU A 341 -16.01 3.29 -21.95
CA LEU A 341 -16.49 2.47 -20.81
C LEU A 341 -15.80 2.86 -19.49
N ALA A 342 -14.51 3.21 -19.56
CA ALA A 342 -13.72 3.76 -18.48
C ALA A 342 -14.34 5.00 -17.80
N SER A 343 -15.03 5.90 -18.54
CA SER A 343 -15.77 7.02 -17.95
C SER A 343 -16.82 6.53 -16.96
N HIS A 344 -17.51 5.44 -17.25
CA HIS A 344 -18.60 4.94 -16.39
C HIS A 344 -18.10 4.39 -15.06
N PHE A 345 -16.90 3.81 -15.03
CA PHE A 345 -16.22 3.44 -13.78
C PHE A 345 -15.94 4.68 -12.93
N LEU A 346 -15.46 5.77 -13.55
CA LEU A 346 -15.22 7.03 -12.84
C LEU A 346 -16.54 7.68 -12.35
N ILE A 347 -17.57 7.75 -13.22
CA ILE A 347 -18.87 8.37 -12.91
C ILE A 347 -19.54 7.69 -11.71
N VAL A 348 -19.56 6.35 -11.64
CA VAL A 348 -20.22 5.65 -10.53
C VAL A 348 -19.43 5.81 -9.22
N ALA A 349 -18.10 5.74 -9.27
CA ALA A 349 -17.25 5.85 -8.09
C ALA A 349 -17.17 7.28 -7.52
N ASP A 350 -17.07 8.31 -8.38
CA ASP A 350 -17.13 9.72 -7.98
C ASP A 350 -18.50 10.04 -7.34
N ALA A 351 -19.60 9.66 -7.99
CA ALA A 351 -20.94 9.88 -7.45
C ALA A 351 -21.14 9.15 -6.10
N PHE A 352 -20.66 7.92 -5.96
CA PHE A 352 -20.75 7.17 -4.71
C PHE A 352 -19.94 7.84 -3.58
N ASP A 353 -18.68 8.22 -3.82
CA ASP A 353 -17.88 8.93 -2.82
C ASP A 353 -18.49 10.28 -2.45
N ALA A 354 -18.99 11.01 -3.45
CA ALA A 354 -19.67 12.29 -3.27
C ALA A 354 -20.97 12.17 -2.47
N MET A 355 -21.63 11.01 -2.52
CA MET A 355 -22.82 10.72 -1.71
C MET A 355 -22.47 10.27 -0.29
N ARG A 356 -21.44 9.44 -0.12
CA ARG A 356 -21.03 8.87 1.18
C ARG A 356 -20.22 9.84 2.05
N SER A 357 -19.52 10.79 1.44
CA SER A 357 -18.71 11.79 2.15
C SER A 357 -19.53 12.99 2.64
N ASP A 358 -19.15 13.54 3.79
CA ASP A 358 -19.70 14.81 4.27
C ASP A 358 -19.33 15.97 3.34
N ARG A 359 -20.31 16.85 3.09
CA ARG A 359 -20.14 18.08 2.33
C ARG A 359 -20.46 19.28 3.24
N PRO A 360 -19.94 20.50 2.99
CA PRO A 360 -20.15 21.67 3.87
C PRO A 360 -21.60 22.13 4.05
N TYR A 361 -22.54 21.50 3.34
CA TYR A 361 -23.97 21.80 3.27
C TYR A 361 -24.86 20.53 3.38
N ARG A 362 -24.28 19.34 3.56
CA ARG A 362 -25.05 18.08 3.73
C ARG A 362 -24.16 16.98 4.35
N PRO A 363 -24.66 16.21 5.35
CA PRO A 363 -23.97 15.00 5.77
C PRO A 363 -23.90 13.94 4.65
N GLY A 364 -23.01 12.97 4.82
CA GLY A 364 -22.94 11.77 4.00
C GLY A 364 -24.20 10.91 4.13
N LEU A 365 -24.63 10.30 3.01
CA LEU A 365 -25.69 9.28 3.02
C LEU A 365 -25.16 7.96 3.60
N SER A 366 -26.04 7.15 4.18
CA SER A 366 -25.72 5.76 4.50
C SER A 366 -25.39 4.93 3.25
N LEU A 367 -24.78 3.76 3.43
CA LEU A 367 -24.44 2.85 2.34
C LEU A 367 -25.67 2.51 1.49
N GLU A 368 -26.74 1.99 2.09
CA GLU A 368 -27.94 1.58 1.35
C GLU A 368 -28.68 2.75 0.71
N GLN A 369 -28.66 3.95 1.29
CA GLN A 369 -29.22 5.15 0.63
C GLN A 369 -28.41 5.52 -0.63
N ALA A 370 -27.08 5.49 -0.56
CA ALA A 370 -26.22 5.77 -1.71
C ALA A 370 -26.35 4.69 -2.81
N LEU A 371 -26.50 3.41 -2.43
CA LEU A 371 -26.74 2.32 -3.38
C LEU A 371 -28.14 2.39 -4.00
N ALA A 372 -29.17 2.70 -3.22
CA ALA A 372 -30.53 2.88 -3.74
C ALA A 372 -30.62 4.05 -4.73
N GLU A 373 -29.88 5.14 -4.51
CA GLU A 373 -29.78 6.25 -5.47
C GLU A 373 -29.06 5.82 -6.77
N ILE A 374 -28.02 4.98 -6.68
CA ILE A 374 -27.38 4.40 -7.89
C ILE A 374 -28.38 3.51 -8.62
N GLU A 375 -29.08 2.62 -7.91
CA GLU A 375 -30.09 1.71 -8.49
C GLU A 375 -31.25 2.47 -9.16
N ALA A 376 -31.73 3.56 -8.56
CA ALA A 376 -32.78 4.41 -9.11
C ALA A 376 -32.36 5.18 -10.39
N ASN A 377 -31.06 5.40 -10.60
CA ASN A 377 -30.51 6.14 -11.74
C ASN A 377 -29.75 5.24 -12.75
N ILE A 378 -29.99 3.91 -12.71
CA ILE A 378 -29.50 2.97 -13.73
C ILE A 378 -30.14 3.29 -15.08
N GLY A 379 -29.31 3.45 -16.12
CA GLY A 379 -29.78 3.79 -17.47
C GLY A 379 -30.13 5.27 -17.65
N THR A 380 -29.94 6.13 -16.64
CA THR A 380 -30.06 7.59 -16.76
C THR A 380 -28.74 8.27 -16.43
N GLN A 381 -28.29 8.23 -15.17
CA GLN A 381 -26.96 8.73 -14.80
C GLN A 381 -25.89 7.68 -15.11
N PHE A 382 -26.15 6.43 -14.74
CA PHE A 382 -25.14 5.37 -14.70
C PHE A 382 -25.35 4.32 -15.78
N HIS A 383 -24.24 3.83 -16.37
CA HIS A 383 -24.26 2.75 -17.35
C HIS A 383 -24.78 1.44 -16.72
N PRO A 384 -25.74 0.72 -17.35
CA PRO A 384 -26.38 -0.44 -16.75
C PRO A 384 -25.43 -1.52 -16.22
N ALA A 385 -24.51 -2.02 -17.05
CA ALA A 385 -23.55 -3.05 -16.66
C ALA A 385 -22.67 -2.60 -15.46
N VAL A 386 -22.03 -1.44 -15.58
CA VAL A 386 -21.10 -0.90 -14.58
C VAL A 386 -21.82 -0.61 -13.25
N ALA A 387 -23.02 -0.05 -13.29
CA ALA A 387 -23.80 0.28 -12.08
C ALA A 387 -24.26 -0.98 -11.32
N LYS A 388 -24.81 -1.98 -12.03
CA LYS A 388 -25.20 -3.27 -11.42
C LYS A 388 -24.02 -3.97 -10.78
N ALA A 389 -22.88 -3.99 -11.47
CA ALA A 389 -21.64 -4.57 -10.95
C ALA A 389 -21.18 -3.82 -9.69
N PHE A 390 -21.19 -2.48 -9.71
CA PHE A 390 -20.78 -1.67 -8.57
C PHE A 390 -21.64 -1.93 -7.33
N VAL A 391 -22.97 -1.94 -7.50
CA VAL A 391 -23.92 -2.22 -6.41
C VAL A 391 -23.77 -3.65 -5.88
N ALA A 392 -23.51 -4.63 -6.75
CA ALA A 392 -23.25 -6.00 -6.32
C ALA A 392 -21.98 -6.09 -5.46
N VAL A 393 -20.89 -5.47 -5.91
CA VAL A 393 -19.59 -5.42 -5.21
C VAL A 393 -19.72 -4.76 -3.84
N GLN A 394 -20.33 -3.57 -3.75
CA GLN A 394 -20.52 -2.87 -2.48
C GLN A 394 -21.46 -3.61 -1.50
N ARG A 395 -22.29 -4.55 -1.97
CA ARG A 395 -23.09 -5.47 -1.14
C ARG A 395 -22.42 -6.83 -0.89
N GLY A 396 -21.13 -6.99 -1.23
CA GLY A 396 -20.38 -8.23 -1.05
C GLY A 396 -20.86 -9.40 -1.91
N ARG A 397 -21.48 -9.12 -3.06
CA ARG A 397 -22.01 -10.12 -4.00
C ARG A 397 -21.12 -10.21 -5.24
N ASP A 398 -21.08 -11.38 -5.86
CA ASP A 398 -20.44 -11.56 -7.16
C ASP A 398 -21.15 -10.71 -8.24
N PRO A 399 -20.48 -9.74 -8.89
CA PRO A 399 -21.09 -8.93 -9.94
C PRO A 399 -21.55 -9.77 -11.14
N TYR A 400 -20.90 -10.90 -11.45
CA TYR A 400 -21.31 -11.76 -12.56
C TYR A 400 -22.70 -12.39 -12.34
N SER A 401 -23.15 -12.51 -11.07
CA SER A 401 -24.50 -12.99 -10.74
C SER A 401 -25.63 -12.01 -11.09
N THR A 402 -25.32 -10.71 -11.31
CA THR A 402 -26.31 -9.67 -11.60
C THR A 402 -26.29 -9.16 -13.05
N LEU A 403 -25.29 -9.58 -13.83
CA LEU A 403 -25.07 -9.15 -15.20
C LEU A 403 -25.58 -10.16 -16.23
N THR A 404 -26.23 -9.67 -17.28
CA THR A 404 -26.58 -10.50 -18.45
C THR A 404 -25.33 -10.89 -19.25
N ALA A 405 -25.41 -11.97 -20.03
CA ALA A 405 -24.28 -12.45 -20.84
C ALA A 405 -23.71 -11.40 -21.82
N VAL A 406 -24.55 -10.47 -22.29
CA VAL A 406 -24.12 -9.36 -23.17
C VAL A 406 -23.32 -8.31 -22.39
N GLU A 407 -23.81 -7.90 -21.21
CA GLU A 407 -23.13 -6.96 -20.31
C GLU A 407 -21.77 -7.52 -19.83
N GLN A 408 -21.65 -8.84 -19.67
CA GLN A 408 -20.39 -9.50 -19.32
C GLN A 408 -19.36 -9.48 -20.45
N ASP A 409 -19.80 -9.60 -21.71
CA ASP A 409 -18.90 -9.60 -22.88
C ASP A 409 -18.39 -8.19 -23.18
N GLU A 410 -19.27 -7.19 -23.06
CA GLU A 410 -18.96 -5.76 -23.16
C GLU A 410 -17.84 -5.34 -22.17
N LEU A 411 -17.95 -5.74 -20.90
CA LEU A 411 -16.96 -5.44 -19.87
C LEU A 411 -15.60 -6.13 -20.13
N ARG A 412 -15.59 -7.33 -20.72
CA ARG A 412 -14.36 -8.10 -21.00
C ARG A 412 -13.50 -7.53 -22.13
N GLY A 413 -14.08 -6.76 -23.05
CA GLY A 413 -13.37 -6.22 -24.22
C GLY A 413 -12.37 -5.09 -23.96
N ALA A 414 -12.27 -4.58 -22.73
CA ALA A 414 -11.79 -3.21 -22.48
C ALA A 414 -10.31 -3.03 -22.04
N ALA A 415 -9.44 -4.05 -22.07
CA ALA A 415 -8.24 -4.07 -21.21
C ALA A 415 -6.94 -4.79 -21.73
N ALA A 416 -5.75 -4.23 -21.49
CA ALA A 416 -4.38 -4.79 -21.73
C ALA A 416 -3.24 -4.07 -20.92
N PRO A 417 -2.10 -4.66 -20.37
CA PRO A 417 -0.85 -4.19 -19.57
C PRO A 417 0.41 -3.35 -20.05
N HIS A 418 1.08 -2.54 -19.16
CA HIS A 418 2.29 -1.63 -19.41
C HIS A 418 3.04 -0.85 -18.23
N HIS A 419 4.35 -1.10 -17.93
CA HIS A 419 5.45 -0.48 -17.07
C HIS A 419 5.92 -0.68 -15.56
N VAL A 420 7.24 -0.88 -15.31
CA VAL A 420 7.90 -1.66 -14.17
C VAL A 420 8.99 -0.88 -13.28
N PRO A 421 9.67 -1.45 -12.21
CA PRO A 421 10.54 -0.73 -11.17
C PRO A 421 12.07 -0.33 -11.34
N GLN A 422 12.78 0.14 -10.27
CA GLN A 422 14.18 0.68 -10.29
C GLN A 422 15.37 -0.24 -9.85
N LEU A 423 16.48 -0.27 -10.64
CA LEU A 423 17.71 -1.07 -10.35
C LEU A 423 18.77 -0.41 -9.42
N PRO A 424 19.60 -1.18 -8.67
CA PRO A 424 20.64 -0.64 -7.75
C PRO A 424 21.89 -0.01 -8.40
N GLY A 425 22.70 0.68 -7.59
CA GLY A 425 23.94 1.37 -8.00
C GLY A 425 25.25 0.69 -7.57
N ALA A 426 26.40 1.31 -7.83
CA ALA A 426 27.73 0.71 -7.56
C ALA A 426 28.20 0.81 -6.09
N GLY A 427 27.74 1.82 -5.34
CA GLY A 427 28.08 1.98 -3.91
C GLY A 427 27.51 0.86 -3.01
N ASP A 428 26.37 0.30 -3.41
CA ASP A 428 25.66 -0.80 -2.74
C ASP A 428 26.52 -2.04 -2.47
N LEU A 429 27.56 -2.29 -3.27
CA LEU A 429 28.34 -3.54 -3.21
C LEU A 429 29.15 -3.69 -1.91
N ARG A 430 29.62 -2.59 -1.31
CA ARG A 430 30.30 -2.63 0.00
C ARG A 430 29.34 -2.94 1.16
N GLU A 431 28.06 -2.60 0.98
CA GLU A 431 27.01 -2.83 1.97
C GLU A 431 26.34 -4.20 1.82
N ARG A 432 26.51 -4.84 0.65
CA ARG A 432 25.94 -6.14 0.27
C ARG A 432 27.03 -7.23 0.21
N PRO A 433 27.61 -7.69 1.34
CA PRO A 433 28.61 -8.76 1.34
C PRO A 433 28.10 -10.07 0.72
N GLU A 434 26.78 -10.29 0.74
CA GLU A 434 26.10 -11.31 -0.05
C GLU A 434 26.31 -11.20 -1.58
N LEU A 435 26.38 -10.00 -2.16
CA LEU A 435 26.66 -9.82 -3.59
C LEU A 435 28.15 -10.01 -3.89
N LEU A 436 29.04 -9.68 -2.95
CA LEU A 436 30.45 -10.07 -3.04
C LEU A 436 30.60 -11.59 -3.04
N ALA A 437 29.83 -12.29 -2.18
CA ALA A 437 29.84 -13.75 -2.11
C ALA A 437 29.37 -14.40 -3.44
N LEU A 438 28.23 -13.94 -3.97
CA LEU A 438 27.67 -14.48 -5.21
C LEU A 438 28.44 -14.03 -6.46
N GLY A 439 28.97 -12.81 -6.49
CA GLY A 439 29.85 -12.33 -7.57
C GLY A 439 31.18 -13.09 -7.60
N GLY A 440 31.77 -13.40 -6.43
CA GLY A 440 32.91 -14.29 -6.32
C GLY A 440 32.59 -15.69 -6.86
N LEU A 441 31.41 -16.23 -6.57
CA LEU A 441 30.96 -17.52 -7.11
C LEU A 441 30.77 -17.50 -8.63
N VAL A 442 30.23 -16.43 -9.22
CA VAL A 442 30.16 -16.23 -10.67
C VAL A 442 31.57 -16.28 -11.28
N VAL A 443 32.53 -15.54 -10.72
CA VAL A 443 33.93 -15.55 -11.18
C VAL A 443 34.56 -16.93 -11.01
N ALA A 444 34.27 -17.64 -9.92
CA ALA A 444 34.79 -18.98 -9.67
C ALA A 444 34.30 -20.00 -10.72
N LEU A 445 32.99 -19.99 -10.99
CA LEU A 445 32.35 -20.82 -12.01
C LEU A 445 32.83 -20.48 -13.43
N ALA A 446 32.99 -19.19 -13.74
CA ALA A 446 33.61 -18.77 -15.00
C ALA A 446 35.05 -19.25 -15.13
N GLY A 447 35.84 -19.21 -14.05
CA GLY A 447 37.21 -19.75 -14.01
C GLY A 447 37.26 -21.24 -14.31
N VAL A 448 36.42 -22.05 -13.66
CA VAL A 448 36.27 -23.49 -13.96
C VAL A 448 35.84 -23.70 -15.42
N GLY A 449 34.85 -22.93 -15.88
CA GLY A 449 34.30 -23.02 -17.22
C GLY A 449 35.25 -22.61 -18.36
N LEU A 450 36.23 -21.75 -18.08
CA LEU A 450 37.26 -21.32 -19.03
C LEU A 450 38.58 -22.12 -18.90
N GLY A 451 38.65 -23.09 -17.98
CA GLY A 451 39.89 -23.83 -17.67
C GLY A 451 40.96 -22.97 -16.95
N GLN A 452 40.57 -21.84 -16.36
CA GLN A 452 41.45 -20.85 -15.74
C GLN A 452 41.48 -21.02 -14.22
N ALA A 453 42.38 -21.89 -13.73
CA ALA A 453 42.49 -22.23 -12.31
C ALA A 453 42.74 -21.01 -11.39
N TRP A 454 43.52 -20.02 -11.84
CA TRP A 454 43.77 -18.78 -11.09
C TRP A 454 42.49 -17.95 -10.90
N LEU A 455 41.65 -17.89 -11.94
CA LEU A 455 40.37 -17.16 -11.92
C LEU A 455 39.37 -17.88 -11.01
N ALA A 456 39.36 -19.22 -11.04
CA ALA A 456 38.58 -20.06 -10.15
C ALA A 456 38.95 -19.81 -8.67
N ALA A 457 40.26 -19.80 -8.35
CA ALA A 457 40.76 -19.54 -7.01
C ALA A 457 40.50 -18.10 -6.52
N ALA A 458 40.68 -17.10 -7.39
CA ALA A 458 40.38 -15.70 -7.08
C ALA A 458 38.88 -15.50 -6.78
N GLY A 459 38.00 -16.04 -7.63
CA GLY A 459 36.55 -16.03 -7.41
C GLY A 459 36.14 -16.72 -6.11
N GLY A 460 36.68 -17.92 -5.84
CA GLY A 460 36.43 -18.66 -4.61
C GLY A 460 36.88 -17.90 -3.35
N THR A 461 38.01 -17.18 -3.43
CA THR A 461 38.51 -16.34 -2.33
C THR A 461 37.58 -15.16 -2.07
N LEU A 462 37.12 -14.45 -3.12
CA LEU A 462 36.12 -13.39 -3.01
C LEU A 462 34.80 -13.92 -2.44
N ALA A 463 34.38 -15.12 -2.85
CA ALA A 463 33.17 -15.77 -2.35
C ALA A 463 33.27 -16.02 -0.83
N ALA A 464 34.40 -16.57 -0.37
CA ALA A 464 34.67 -16.81 1.04
C ALA A 464 34.70 -15.52 1.88
N ILE A 465 35.36 -14.46 1.38
CA ILE A 465 35.38 -13.13 2.03
C ILE A 465 33.96 -12.58 2.17
N GLY A 466 33.14 -12.66 1.12
CA GLY A 466 31.74 -12.25 1.17
C GLY A 466 30.92 -13.02 2.20
N LEU A 467 31.11 -14.34 2.31
CA LEU A 467 30.45 -15.17 3.32
C LEU A 467 30.89 -14.83 4.76
N ILE A 468 32.18 -14.59 4.98
CA ILE A 468 32.73 -14.16 6.28
C ILE A 468 32.14 -12.80 6.69
N LEU A 469 32.14 -11.82 5.79
CA LEU A 469 31.55 -10.50 6.02
C LEU A 469 30.05 -10.57 6.29
N ARG A 470 29.31 -11.44 5.58
CA ARG A 470 27.88 -11.70 5.83
C ARG A 470 27.64 -12.32 7.21
N GLY A 471 28.48 -13.28 7.62
CA GLY A 471 28.44 -13.88 8.95
C GLY A 471 28.70 -12.84 10.05
N TRP A 472 29.69 -11.99 9.85
CA TRP A 472 30.05 -10.91 10.79
C TRP A 472 28.98 -9.81 10.88
N ALA A 473 28.37 -9.43 9.76
CA ALA A 473 27.23 -8.50 9.73
C ALA A 473 26.02 -9.07 10.48
N ARG A 474 25.70 -10.36 10.30
CA ARG A 474 24.67 -11.07 11.06
C ARG A 474 24.99 -11.15 12.55
N TYR A 475 26.24 -11.42 12.92
CA TYR A 475 26.69 -11.43 14.31
C TYR A 475 26.56 -10.04 14.96
N ARG A 476 26.93 -8.97 14.25
CA ARG A 476 26.72 -7.58 14.71
C ARG A 476 25.22 -7.27 14.89
N ALA A 477 24.37 -7.60 13.92
CA ALA A 477 22.93 -7.42 14.04
C ALA A 477 22.34 -8.21 15.21
N GLY A 478 22.78 -9.46 15.41
CA GLY A 478 22.38 -10.31 16.55
C GLY A 478 22.92 -9.84 17.91
N ARG A 479 23.96 -8.99 17.94
CA ARG A 479 24.38 -8.27 19.15
C ARG A 479 23.42 -7.12 19.43
N VAL A 480 23.18 -6.24 18.44
CA VAL A 480 22.26 -5.10 18.57
C VAL A 480 20.85 -5.55 18.94
N ARG A 481 20.32 -6.59 18.30
CA ARG A 481 18.99 -7.15 18.62
C ARG A 481 18.88 -7.64 20.08
N ARG A 482 19.96 -8.20 20.65
CA ARG A 482 19.99 -8.55 22.08
C ARG A 482 20.01 -7.32 22.98
N SER A 483 20.69 -6.25 22.58
CA SER A 483 20.64 -4.97 23.28
C SER A 483 19.25 -4.31 23.20
N VAL A 484 18.56 -4.37 22.05
CA VAL A 484 17.16 -3.92 21.92
C VAL A 484 16.27 -4.73 22.86
N ALA A 485 16.34 -6.06 22.83
CA ALA A 485 15.56 -6.93 23.71
C ALA A 485 15.81 -6.67 25.22
N ALA A 486 17.05 -6.35 25.61
CA ALA A 486 17.39 -5.99 26.99
C ALA A 486 16.93 -4.58 27.40
N VAL A 487 16.65 -3.70 26.44
CA VAL A 487 16.07 -2.36 26.68
C VAL A 487 14.55 -2.43 26.89
N LEU A 488 13.90 -3.36 26.18
CA LEU A 488 12.46 -3.62 26.21
C LEU A 488 11.96 -4.25 27.52
N SER A 489 12.83 -4.74 28.40
CA SER A 489 12.41 -5.22 29.72
C SER A 489 12.24 -4.06 30.71
N GLY A 490 10.98 -3.75 31.05
CA GLY A 490 10.58 -2.79 32.09
C GLY A 490 9.18 -2.24 31.85
N ASP A 491 8.50 -1.79 32.91
CA ASP A 491 7.04 -1.66 32.91
C ASP A 491 6.50 -0.32 32.36
N GLU A 492 7.35 0.70 32.16
CA GLU A 492 6.95 2.06 31.74
C GLU A 492 7.37 2.40 30.29
N ARG A 493 6.39 2.77 29.45
CA ARG A 493 6.54 3.18 28.03
C ARG A 493 7.67 4.20 27.83
N GLY A 494 7.67 5.28 28.61
CA GLY A 494 8.67 6.35 28.54
C GLY A 494 10.08 5.92 28.94
N GLY A 495 10.21 5.05 29.93
CA GLY A 495 11.49 4.47 30.35
C GLY A 495 12.10 3.56 29.29
N VAL A 496 11.28 2.75 28.63
CA VAL A 496 11.69 1.93 27.48
C VAL A 496 12.11 2.80 26.29
N PHE A 497 11.31 3.82 25.94
CA PHE A 497 11.63 4.76 24.87
C PHE A 497 12.97 5.47 25.09
N SER A 498 13.22 6.00 26.30
CA SER A 498 14.45 6.73 26.61
C SER A 498 15.69 5.84 26.45
N ARG A 499 15.66 4.61 27.00
CA ARG A 499 16.73 3.62 26.83
C ARG A 499 16.91 3.17 25.38
N LEU A 500 15.84 3.11 24.59
CA LEU A 500 15.91 2.80 23.16
C LEU A 500 16.57 3.94 22.38
N ALA A 501 16.24 5.19 22.70
CA ALA A 501 16.88 6.36 22.10
C ALA A 501 18.39 6.42 22.41
N ASP A 502 18.81 6.12 23.65
CA ASP A 502 20.23 5.98 24.01
C ASP A 502 20.94 4.89 23.19
N LEU A 503 20.30 3.73 23.02
CA LEU A 503 20.84 2.63 22.21
C LEU A 503 20.96 3.03 20.72
N LEU A 504 19.95 3.71 20.18
CA LEU A 504 19.94 4.18 18.79
C LEU A 504 20.98 5.29 18.56
N HIS A 505 21.21 6.16 19.54
CA HIS A 505 22.31 7.13 19.50
C HIS A 505 23.67 6.40 19.51
N ALA A 506 23.90 5.50 20.47
CA ALA A 506 25.18 4.81 20.63
C ALA A 506 25.55 3.89 19.44
N VAL A 507 24.57 3.22 18.83
CA VAL A 507 24.81 2.22 17.77
C VAL A 507 24.54 2.76 16.36
N GLY A 508 23.50 3.58 16.21
CA GLY A 508 23.07 4.13 14.92
C GLY A 508 23.57 5.56 14.64
N ARG A 509 24.08 6.28 15.65
CA ARG A 509 24.25 7.74 15.62
C ARG A 509 22.95 8.45 15.25
N ALA A 510 21.84 8.01 15.85
CA ALA A 510 20.59 8.75 15.77
C ALA A 510 20.72 10.01 16.62
N ASP A 511 20.62 11.19 16.01
CA ASP A 511 20.70 12.48 16.70
C ASP A 511 19.32 12.93 17.20
N TRP A 512 18.26 12.37 16.61
CA TRP A 512 16.88 12.50 17.08
C TRP A 512 16.15 11.17 16.95
N VAL A 513 15.29 10.86 17.91
CA VAL A 513 14.39 9.70 17.92
C VAL A 513 13.02 10.16 18.44
N ALA A 514 11.95 9.61 17.87
CA ALA A 514 10.59 9.85 18.33
C ALA A 514 9.70 8.61 18.23
N LEU A 515 8.65 8.60 19.05
CA LEU A 515 7.49 7.74 18.95
C LEU A 515 6.33 8.60 18.45
N VAL A 516 5.75 8.19 17.33
CA VAL A 516 4.54 8.80 16.75
C VAL A 516 3.40 7.83 16.98
N ASP A 517 2.33 8.29 17.63
CA ASP A 517 1.08 7.53 17.70
C ASP A 517 0.28 7.79 16.42
N TRP A 518 -0.34 6.74 15.88
CA TRP A 518 -1.03 6.80 14.59
C TRP A 518 -2.54 6.64 14.75
N GLU A 519 -3.30 7.36 13.95
CA GLU A 519 -4.76 7.33 13.98
C GLU A 519 -5.29 6.15 13.14
N GLU A 520 -6.37 5.50 13.60
CA GLU A 520 -6.88 4.27 12.97
C GLU A 520 -7.52 4.52 11.60
N ASP A 521 -7.90 5.77 11.30
CA ASP A 521 -8.36 6.22 9.97
C ASP A 521 -7.21 6.33 8.94
N GLY A 522 -5.96 6.23 9.41
CA GLY A 522 -4.75 6.40 8.62
C GLY A 522 -4.55 7.80 8.06
N LEU A 523 -5.31 8.80 8.49
CA LEU A 523 -5.30 10.19 8.00
C LEU A 523 -4.28 11.07 8.71
N GLY A 524 -3.91 10.72 9.94
CA GLY A 524 -2.98 11.49 10.76
C GLY A 524 -2.27 10.67 11.85
N GLY A 525 -1.53 11.41 12.67
CA GLY A 525 -0.76 10.92 13.80
C GLY A 525 -0.20 12.10 14.60
N SER A 526 0.21 11.83 15.83
CA SER A 526 0.73 12.83 16.77
C SER A 526 2.08 12.39 17.33
N LEU A 527 3.00 13.35 17.50
CA LEU A 527 4.25 13.10 18.20
C LEU A 527 3.99 12.86 19.71
N ASP A 528 4.18 11.63 20.19
CA ASP A 528 4.00 11.27 21.61
C ASP A 528 5.27 11.57 22.42
N LEU A 529 6.35 10.85 22.11
CA LEU A 529 7.65 11.00 22.77
C LEU A 529 8.71 11.42 21.75
N SER A 530 9.62 12.32 22.14
CA SER A 530 10.78 12.64 21.31
C SER A 530 12.02 12.99 22.12
N ARG A 531 13.19 12.80 21.52
CA ARG A 531 14.50 13.09 22.13
C ARG A 531 15.47 13.58 21.05
N GLY A 532 16.02 14.78 21.25
CA GLY A 532 16.86 15.49 20.28
C GLY A 532 16.13 16.67 19.64
N GLU A 533 16.68 17.22 18.56
CA GLU A 533 16.07 18.32 17.80
C GLU A 533 15.05 17.81 16.78
N ALA A 534 13.77 18.14 16.98
CA ALA A 534 12.67 17.64 16.17
C ALA A 534 12.51 18.38 14.82
N PRO A 535 12.11 17.68 13.74
CA PRO A 535 11.69 18.32 12.50
C PRO A 535 10.33 19.04 12.65
N SER A 536 9.91 19.73 11.59
CA SER A 536 8.52 20.20 11.47
C SER A 536 7.56 19.01 11.52
N GLU A 537 6.70 18.96 12.54
CA GLU A 537 5.70 17.90 12.73
C GLU A 537 4.78 17.78 11.51
N ARG A 538 4.39 18.90 10.90
CA ARG A 538 3.60 18.91 9.65
C ARG A 538 4.32 18.25 8.49
N ALA A 539 5.64 18.45 8.35
CA ALA A 539 6.42 17.79 7.31
C ALA A 539 6.57 16.29 7.58
N LEU A 540 6.83 15.93 8.84
CA LEU A 540 6.93 14.55 9.31
C LEU A 540 5.64 13.77 9.08
N MET A 541 4.49 14.28 9.55
CA MET A 541 3.19 13.65 9.35
C MET A 541 2.82 13.60 7.87
N GLY A 542 3.09 14.67 7.10
CA GLY A 542 2.86 14.68 5.66
C GLY A 542 3.64 13.60 4.91
N TRP A 543 4.85 13.25 5.35
CA TRP A 543 5.61 12.11 4.80
C TRP A 543 5.06 10.76 5.26
N LEU A 544 4.84 10.58 6.57
CA LEU A 544 4.28 9.34 7.10
C LEU A 544 2.91 9.01 6.48
N VAL A 545 2.07 10.02 6.23
CA VAL A 545 0.78 9.89 5.54
C VAL A 545 0.92 9.34 4.12
N ARG A 546 1.93 9.79 3.36
CA ARG A 546 2.18 9.28 2.00
C ARG A 546 2.68 7.84 2.00
N GLU A 547 3.48 7.48 3.01
CA GLU A 547 4.24 6.23 3.02
C GLU A 547 3.65 5.14 3.94
N ALA A 548 2.68 5.43 4.80
CA ALA A 548 2.07 4.45 5.72
C ALA A 548 1.44 3.24 5.01
N GLU A 549 0.96 3.43 3.78
CA GLU A 549 0.33 2.40 2.95
C GLU A 549 1.32 1.61 2.07
N SER A 550 2.58 2.04 1.95
CA SER A 550 3.55 1.53 0.95
C SER A 550 3.98 0.06 1.14
N GLN A 551 3.57 -0.57 2.25
CA GLN A 551 3.95 -1.94 2.67
C GLN A 551 5.45 -2.12 2.92
N GLU A 552 6.25 -1.05 2.95
CA GLU A 552 7.66 -1.15 3.29
C GLU A 552 7.87 -1.43 4.78
N GLU A 553 8.80 -2.34 5.10
CA GLU A 553 9.09 -2.74 6.49
C GLU A 553 9.84 -1.65 7.29
N LEU A 554 10.45 -0.68 6.60
CA LEU A 554 11.08 0.52 7.18
C LEU A 554 11.08 1.62 6.12
N LEU A 555 10.30 2.67 6.37
CA LEU A 555 10.23 3.87 5.54
C LEU A 555 11.52 4.66 5.67
N SER A 556 11.98 5.32 4.60
CA SER A 556 13.10 6.27 4.69
C SER A 556 12.99 7.42 3.71
N THR A 557 13.38 8.62 4.14
CA THR A 557 13.40 9.85 3.32
C THR A 557 14.66 10.67 3.61
N SER A 558 15.06 11.52 2.67
CA SER A 558 16.13 12.49 2.92
C SER A 558 15.66 13.58 3.88
N ALA A 559 16.57 14.12 4.70
CA ALA A 559 16.21 15.22 5.59
C ALA A 559 15.77 16.50 4.84
N HIS A 560 16.18 16.66 3.58
CA HIS A 560 15.78 17.75 2.71
C HIS A 560 14.27 17.72 2.38
N GLU A 561 13.69 16.54 2.17
CA GLU A 561 12.24 16.37 1.94
C GLU A 561 11.39 16.76 3.15
N LEU A 562 11.96 16.72 4.36
CA LEU A 562 11.33 17.18 5.61
C LEU A 562 11.73 18.61 6.01
N GLY A 563 12.43 19.33 5.14
CA GLY A 563 12.87 20.72 5.37
C GLY A 563 14.00 20.90 6.38
N GLY A 564 14.74 19.83 6.70
CA GLY A 564 15.86 19.84 7.65
C GLY A 564 17.26 19.90 7.01
N PRO A 565 18.32 20.06 7.82
CA PRO A 565 19.72 19.97 7.39
C PRO A 565 20.12 18.53 7.02
N ASP A 566 21.31 18.35 6.43
CA ASP A 566 21.82 17.06 5.93
C ASP A 566 21.60 15.87 6.88
N GLY A 567 20.96 14.81 6.37
CA GLY A 567 20.66 13.59 7.12
C GLY A 567 19.65 12.71 6.42
N VAL A 568 19.26 11.62 7.10
CA VAL A 568 18.26 10.66 6.67
C VAL A 568 17.30 10.40 7.81
N TYR A 569 16.01 10.46 7.52
CA TYR A 569 14.97 9.99 8.44
C TYR A 569 14.58 8.56 8.09
N ALA A 570 14.32 7.75 9.11
CA ALA A 570 13.80 6.40 8.96
C ALA A 570 12.64 6.20 9.95
N ALA A 571 11.54 5.60 9.50
CA ALA A 571 10.37 5.33 10.32
C ALA A 571 10.02 3.84 10.27
N LEU A 572 9.94 3.25 11.46
CA LEU A 572 9.64 1.84 11.67
C LEU A 572 8.17 1.68 12.06
N PRO A 573 7.29 1.15 11.18
CA PRO A 573 5.88 1.00 11.49
C PRO A 573 5.66 -0.02 12.61
N LEU A 574 4.97 0.41 13.67
CA LEU A 574 4.50 -0.44 14.76
C LEU A 574 3.06 -0.88 14.46
N ARG A 575 2.80 -2.18 14.48
CA ARG A 575 1.47 -2.76 14.20
C ARG A 575 1.00 -3.59 15.39
N ARG A 576 -0.29 -3.50 15.72
CA ARG A 576 -0.92 -4.38 16.73
C ARG A 576 -1.06 -5.81 16.18
N GLU A 577 -1.46 -6.77 17.02
CA GLU A 577 -1.64 -8.17 16.61
C GLU A 577 -2.61 -8.35 15.44
N ASN A 578 -3.64 -7.50 15.34
CA ASN A 578 -4.59 -7.47 14.22
C ASN A 578 -4.02 -6.87 12.92
N SER A 579 -2.71 -6.58 12.86
CA SER A 579 -1.99 -5.93 11.75
C SER A 579 -2.34 -4.46 11.47
N ALA A 580 -3.22 -3.83 12.26
CA ALA A 580 -3.48 -2.39 12.19
C ALA A 580 -2.23 -1.60 12.55
N LEU A 581 -2.01 -0.48 11.86
CA LEU A 581 -0.90 0.45 12.12
C LEU A 581 -1.25 1.28 13.36
N ALA A 582 -0.40 1.23 14.38
CA ALA A 582 -0.64 1.88 15.67
C ALA A 582 0.29 3.07 15.93
N GLY A 583 1.43 3.11 15.24
CA GLY A 583 2.44 4.14 15.45
C GLY A 583 3.69 3.92 14.62
N PHE A 584 4.67 4.79 14.81
CA PHE A 584 6.01 4.68 14.23
C PHE A 584 7.09 4.99 15.26
N VAL A 585 8.18 4.21 15.26
CA VAL A 585 9.45 4.69 15.81
C VAL A 585 10.21 5.41 14.69
N VAL A 586 10.31 6.73 14.78
CA VAL A 586 11.04 7.56 13.83
C VAL A 586 12.41 7.91 14.39
N LEU A 587 13.44 7.98 13.53
CA LEU A 587 14.75 8.50 13.91
C LEU A 587 15.39 9.32 12.78
N ARG A 588 16.21 10.31 13.17
CA ARG A 588 17.11 11.07 12.30
C ARG A 588 18.53 10.61 12.54
N ALA A 589 19.25 10.26 11.48
CA ALA A 589 20.68 10.00 11.54
C ALA A 589 21.41 10.84 10.47
N PRO A 590 22.68 11.24 10.68
CA PRO A 590 23.43 12.06 9.74
C PRO A 590 23.84 11.29 8.47
N ARG A 591 23.60 9.97 8.44
CA ARG A 591 23.78 9.06 7.29
C ARG A 591 22.74 7.96 7.36
N VAL A 592 22.53 7.25 6.24
CA VAL A 592 21.71 6.03 6.18
C VAL A 592 22.09 5.06 7.30
N LEU A 593 21.09 4.52 8.01
CA LEU A 593 21.28 3.57 9.10
C LEU A 593 22.19 2.40 8.66
N PRO A 594 23.25 2.07 9.44
CA PRO A 594 24.08 0.91 9.14
C PRO A 594 23.22 -0.36 9.08
N ARG A 595 23.37 -1.17 8.02
CA ARG A 595 22.52 -2.33 7.75
C ARG A 595 22.33 -3.31 8.91
N HIS A 596 23.33 -3.47 9.78
CA HIS A 596 23.24 -4.34 10.95
C HIS A 596 22.31 -3.77 12.04
N VAL A 597 22.16 -2.44 12.10
CA VAL A 597 21.17 -1.74 12.94
C VAL A 597 19.79 -1.85 12.30
N ARG A 598 19.65 -1.52 11.01
CA ARG A 598 18.40 -1.70 10.25
C ARG A 598 17.84 -3.12 10.38
N ALA A 599 18.68 -4.15 10.15
CA ALA A 599 18.28 -5.55 10.28
C ALA A 599 17.97 -5.97 11.72
N ALA A 600 18.58 -5.33 12.74
CA ALA A 600 18.25 -5.58 14.14
C ALA A 600 16.90 -4.96 14.52
N LEU A 601 16.61 -3.74 14.07
CA LEU A 601 15.33 -3.05 14.29
C LEU A 601 14.19 -3.77 13.58
N LEU A 602 14.34 -4.07 12.29
CA LEU A 602 13.39 -4.90 11.52
C LEU A 602 13.13 -6.25 12.21
N GLY A 603 14.19 -6.92 12.65
CA GLY A 603 14.10 -8.18 13.42
C GLY A 603 13.64 -8.04 14.87
N SER A 604 13.18 -6.85 15.28
CA SER A 604 12.61 -6.55 16.61
C SER A 604 11.27 -5.81 16.54
N VAL A 605 10.69 -5.57 15.34
CA VAL A 605 9.46 -4.76 15.15
C VAL A 605 8.31 -5.27 16.01
N GLU A 606 8.05 -6.59 16.01
CA GLU A 606 6.97 -7.21 16.77
C GLU A 606 7.13 -6.95 18.28
N SER A 607 8.34 -7.07 18.81
CA SER A 607 8.64 -6.80 20.22
C SER A 607 8.61 -5.30 20.56
N LEU A 608 8.99 -4.43 19.62
CA LEU A 608 8.89 -2.98 19.75
C LEU A 608 7.42 -2.55 19.76
N ALA A 609 6.59 -3.11 18.89
CA ALA A 609 5.16 -2.80 18.81
C ALA A 609 4.43 -3.25 20.07
N LEU A 610 4.68 -4.48 20.55
CA LEU A 610 4.08 -5.02 21.78
C LEU A 610 4.34 -4.12 23.02
N VAL A 611 5.52 -3.50 23.12
CA VAL A 611 5.89 -2.69 24.29
C VAL A 611 5.60 -1.20 24.11
N LEU A 612 5.68 -0.67 22.88
CA LEU A 612 5.55 0.77 22.61
C LEU A 612 4.18 1.19 22.05
N ALA A 613 3.37 0.27 21.51
CA ALA A 613 2.09 0.59 20.88
C ALA A 613 0.86 0.03 21.61
N ASP A 614 1.05 -0.80 22.63
CA ASP A 614 -0.02 -1.62 23.23
C ASP A 614 -0.36 -1.23 24.69
N GLN A 615 -0.40 0.08 24.96
CA GLN A 615 -1.16 0.59 26.12
C GLN A 615 -2.37 1.38 25.61
N PRO A 616 -3.59 1.12 26.14
CA PRO A 616 -4.73 1.97 25.86
C PRO A 616 -4.42 3.39 26.35
N ARG A 617 -4.84 4.41 25.60
CA ARG A 617 -4.74 5.80 26.05
C ARG A 617 -5.41 5.90 27.42
N ALA A 618 -4.64 6.18 28.47
CA ALA A 618 -5.17 6.95 29.58
C ALA A 618 -5.64 8.26 28.94
N GLU A 619 -6.94 8.56 29.04
CA GLU A 619 -7.45 9.83 28.51
C GLU A 619 -6.61 10.96 29.10
N PRO A 620 -6.02 11.85 28.27
CA PRO A 620 -5.34 13.02 28.81
C PRO A 620 -6.37 13.79 29.61
N ALA A 621 -6.10 13.97 30.91
CA ALA A 621 -7.01 14.66 31.81
C ALA A 621 -7.46 15.97 31.17
N GLN A 622 -8.75 16.07 30.83
CA GLN A 622 -9.27 17.25 30.14
C GLN A 622 -8.91 18.49 30.96
N PRO A 623 -8.40 19.57 30.34
CA PRO A 623 -8.06 20.76 31.07
C PRO A 623 -9.30 21.28 31.79
N SER A 624 -9.19 21.44 33.10
CA SER A 624 -10.22 22.04 33.94
C SER A 624 -10.40 23.51 33.54
N GLY A 625 -11.35 23.78 32.64
CA GLY A 625 -11.66 25.12 32.15
C GLY A 625 -12.84 25.16 31.18
N GLY A 626 -14.00 25.61 31.68
CA GLY A 626 -15.16 26.08 30.90
C GLY A 626 -15.94 25.02 30.11
N LEU A 627 -16.99 24.45 30.70
CA LEU A 627 -17.81 23.40 30.07
C LEU A 627 -19.00 23.90 29.24
N LEU A 628 -19.36 25.19 29.32
CA LEU A 628 -20.53 25.75 28.63
C LEU A 628 -20.10 26.93 27.74
N ARG A 629 -20.48 26.90 26.46
CA ARG A 629 -20.25 28.00 25.50
C ARG A 629 -21.56 28.76 25.27
N ARG A 630 -21.51 30.08 25.13
CA ARG A 630 -22.70 30.88 24.78
C ARG A 630 -23.40 30.31 23.54
N GLY A 631 -24.73 30.27 23.57
CA GLY A 631 -25.55 29.57 22.57
C GLY A 631 -25.61 28.03 22.73
N THR A 632 -25.29 27.49 23.91
CA THR A 632 -25.62 26.09 24.25
C THR A 632 -27.04 26.01 24.82
N ASP A 633 -27.88 25.13 24.28
CA ASP A 633 -29.20 24.84 24.83
C ASP A 633 -29.09 23.94 26.07
N LEU A 634 -29.72 24.37 27.17
CA LEU A 634 -29.60 23.79 28.51
C LEU A 634 -30.97 23.43 29.11
N SER A 635 -31.11 22.21 29.64
CA SER A 635 -32.23 21.85 30.53
C SER A 635 -31.80 21.93 31.99
N LEU A 636 -32.43 22.79 32.78
CA LEU A 636 -32.34 22.82 34.25
C LEU A 636 -33.48 21.97 34.83
N VAL A 637 -33.16 20.80 35.38
CA VAL A 637 -34.15 19.93 36.05
C VAL A 637 -34.04 20.13 37.55
N ALA A 638 -35.10 20.65 38.18
CA ALA A 638 -35.12 21.05 39.58
C ALA A 638 -35.93 20.08 40.44
N ALA A 639 -35.38 19.67 41.58
CA ALA A 639 -36.10 18.90 42.59
C ALA A 639 -37.32 19.68 43.15
N PRO A 640 -38.33 18.98 43.71
CA PRO A 640 -39.57 19.63 44.13
C PRO A 640 -39.35 20.77 45.14
N GLY A 641 -39.91 21.95 44.86
CA GLY A 641 -39.77 23.13 45.71
C GLY A 641 -38.53 23.98 45.43
N LEU A 642 -37.70 23.59 44.45
CA LEU A 642 -36.56 24.39 43.97
C LEU A 642 -36.84 25.11 42.64
N GLY A 643 -38.05 25.02 42.08
CA GLY A 643 -38.41 25.67 40.81
C GLY A 643 -38.08 27.15 40.77
N ALA A 644 -38.43 27.91 41.81
CA ALA A 644 -38.13 29.34 41.89
C ALA A 644 -36.62 29.67 41.88
N ALA A 645 -35.77 28.79 42.41
CA ALA A 645 -34.31 28.95 42.36
C ALA A 645 -33.76 28.61 40.96
N ALA A 646 -34.32 27.60 40.30
CA ALA A 646 -33.96 27.23 38.93
C ALA A 646 -34.43 28.27 37.89
N GLU A 647 -35.62 28.86 38.06
CA GLU A 647 -36.10 29.98 37.23
C GLU A 647 -35.20 31.23 37.37
N ALA A 648 -34.80 31.58 38.60
CA ALA A 648 -33.88 32.69 38.83
C ALA A 648 -32.50 32.46 38.17
N ALA A 649 -31.98 31.23 38.26
CA ALA A 649 -30.74 30.85 37.60
C ALA A 649 -30.87 30.81 36.06
N ALA A 650 -32.01 30.38 35.52
CA ALA A 650 -32.29 30.41 34.09
C ALA A 650 -32.32 31.84 33.54
N LEU A 651 -32.98 32.77 34.25
CA LEU A 651 -33.04 34.18 33.85
C LEU A 651 -31.63 34.80 33.75
N ALA A 652 -30.78 34.53 34.74
CA ALA A 652 -29.41 35.02 34.79
C ALA A 652 -28.47 34.38 33.74
N LEU A 653 -28.84 33.21 33.19
CA LEU A 653 -28.12 32.56 32.09
C LEU A 653 -28.62 33.00 30.71
N ASP A 654 -29.91 33.33 30.58
CA ASP A 654 -30.47 33.94 29.36
C ASP A 654 -29.87 35.34 29.11
N GLU A 655 -29.71 36.16 30.16
CA GLU A 655 -28.95 37.42 30.11
C GLU A 655 -27.47 37.24 29.66
N GLU A 656 -26.88 36.08 29.92
CA GLU A 656 -25.52 35.71 29.48
C GLU A 656 -25.48 35.04 28.09
N GLY A 657 -26.63 34.87 27.42
CA GLY A 657 -26.74 34.34 26.06
C GLY A 657 -26.76 32.81 25.97
N PHE A 658 -27.41 32.13 26.92
CA PHE A 658 -27.72 30.70 26.86
C PHE A 658 -29.23 30.49 26.72
N SER A 659 -29.66 29.53 25.91
CA SER A 659 -31.07 29.13 25.85
C SER A 659 -31.34 28.11 26.97
N VAL A 660 -32.27 28.39 27.87
CA VAL A 660 -32.49 27.59 29.08
C VAL A 660 -33.96 27.21 29.24
N GLU A 661 -34.25 25.90 29.30
CA GLU A 661 -35.55 25.36 29.67
C GLU A 661 -35.51 24.86 31.13
N VAL A 662 -36.51 25.22 31.93
CA VAL A 662 -36.63 24.79 33.34
C VAL A 662 -37.73 23.74 33.47
N VAL A 663 -37.41 22.63 34.13
CA VAL A 663 -38.33 21.53 34.42
C VAL A 663 -38.36 21.30 35.93
N GLU A 664 -39.41 21.76 36.61
CA GLU A 664 -39.63 21.43 38.03
C GLU A 664 -40.33 20.08 38.18
N LEU A 665 -39.85 19.30 39.15
CA LEU A 665 -40.41 18.02 39.53
C LEU A 665 -41.54 18.22 40.54
N ASN A 666 -42.75 17.72 40.23
CA ASN A 666 -43.89 17.85 41.15
C ASN A 666 -43.78 16.84 42.30
N GLY A 667 -43.90 17.34 43.55
CA GLY A 667 -43.57 16.63 44.79
C GLY A 667 -44.54 15.54 45.25
N ASN A 668 -44.97 14.64 44.36
CA ASN A 668 -45.92 13.56 44.69
C ASN A 668 -45.46 12.17 44.20
N ARG A 669 -44.18 11.84 44.43
CA ARG A 669 -43.50 10.52 44.31
C ARG A 669 -43.60 9.73 43.00
N GLU A 670 -44.35 10.18 42.01
CA GLU A 670 -44.27 9.70 40.63
C GLU A 670 -43.70 10.82 39.75
N TRP A 671 -42.42 10.66 39.40
CA TRP A 671 -41.70 11.50 38.46
C TRP A 671 -42.47 11.56 37.14
N ASN A 672 -42.66 12.76 36.58
CA ASN A 672 -43.14 12.87 35.20
C ASN A 672 -41.98 12.55 34.24
N GLU A 673 -41.63 11.26 34.18
CA GLU A 673 -40.51 10.71 33.41
C GLU A 673 -40.59 11.15 31.93
N GLN A 674 -41.79 11.20 31.35
CA GLN A 674 -41.98 11.68 29.98
C GLN A 674 -41.59 13.15 29.81
N ALA A 675 -42.02 14.06 30.70
CA ALA A 675 -41.68 15.48 30.57
C ALA A 675 -40.18 15.73 30.72
N VAL A 676 -39.51 15.05 31.66
CA VAL A 676 -38.05 15.13 31.84
C VAL A 676 -37.33 14.59 30.59
N LEU A 677 -37.69 13.40 30.09
CA LEU A 677 -37.07 12.82 28.90
C LEU A 677 -37.35 13.64 27.63
N GLU A 678 -38.51 14.29 27.51
CA GLU A 678 -38.84 15.11 26.34
C GLU A 678 -38.09 16.45 26.32
N SER A 679 -37.87 17.08 27.48
CA SER A 679 -37.00 18.27 27.59
C SER A 679 -35.52 17.91 27.37
N VAL A 680 -35.04 16.84 28.01
CA VAL A 680 -33.66 16.34 27.85
C VAL A 680 -33.34 15.97 26.40
N ARG A 681 -34.32 15.45 25.63
CA ARG A 681 -34.17 15.19 24.18
C ARG A 681 -34.09 16.45 23.30
N LYS A 682 -34.48 17.62 23.81
CA LYS A 682 -34.46 18.90 23.06
C LYS A 682 -33.17 19.70 23.29
N THR A 683 -32.37 19.34 24.29
CA THR A 683 -31.21 20.14 24.73
C THR A 683 -29.92 19.33 24.70
N SER A 684 -28.80 20.00 24.43
CA SER A 684 -27.49 19.34 24.32
C SER A 684 -26.87 18.99 25.67
N LYS A 685 -27.34 19.60 26.76
CA LYS A 685 -26.77 19.47 28.12
C LYS A 685 -27.84 19.60 29.20
N VAL A 686 -27.71 18.78 30.23
CA VAL A 686 -28.64 18.70 31.36
C VAL A 686 -27.92 19.04 32.65
N VAL A 687 -28.52 19.92 33.46
CA VAL A 687 -28.05 20.21 34.81
C VAL A 687 -29.15 19.94 35.82
N LEU A 688 -28.84 19.11 36.83
CA LEU A 688 -29.75 18.72 37.90
C LEU A 688 -29.53 19.61 39.12
N VAL A 689 -30.59 20.27 39.61
CA VAL A 689 -30.56 21.12 40.81
C VAL A 689 -31.24 20.42 41.97
N HIS A 690 -30.53 20.22 43.08
CA HIS A 690 -31.03 19.48 44.26
C HIS A 690 -30.64 20.11 45.61
N GLY A 691 -31.37 19.75 46.68
CA GLY A 691 -31.14 20.21 48.06
C GLY A 691 -30.23 19.29 48.87
N GLU A 692 -29.94 19.68 50.13
CA GLU A 692 -29.01 18.96 51.02
C GLU A 692 -29.42 17.52 51.35
N GLU A 693 -30.69 17.25 51.61
CA GLU A 693 -31.11 16.00 52.27
C GLU A 693 -31.32 14.81 51.31
N ASP A 694 -31.38 15.01 49.98
CA ASP A 694 -31.76 13.93 49.03
C ASP A 694 -30.82 13.72 47.83
N ASP A 695 -29.54 13.48 48.14
CA ASP A 695 -28.56 12.97 47.18
C ASP A 695 -28.96 11.59 46.59
N SER A 696 -29.91 10.89 47.23
CA SER A 696 -30.38 9.56 46.82
C SER A 696 -31.32 9.63 45.61
N GLU A 697 -32.31 10.52 45.63
CA GLU A 697 -33.20 10.78 44.51
C GLU A 697 -32.45 11.48 43.36
N ALA A 698 -31.53 12.41 43.66
CA ALA A 698 -30.67 13.03 42.65
C ALA A 698 -29.72 12.02 41.97
N ALA A 699 -29.24 11.01 42.70
CA ALA A 699 -28.45 9.91 42.13
C ALA A 699 -29.31 8.96 41.27
N ALA A 700 -30.53 8.64 41.70
CA ALA A 700 -31.46 7.82 40.94
C ALA A 700 -31.88 8.50 39.62
N LEU A 701 -32.19 9.80 39.66
CA LEU A 701 -32.52 10.58 38.47
C LEU A 701 -31.35 10.69 37.50
N ALA A 702 -30.13 10.96 38.01
CA ALA A 702 -28.93 11.00 37.18
C ALA A 702 -28.61 9.64 36.56
N ALA A 703 -28.86 8.53 37.27
CA ALA A 703 -28.74 7.18 36.72
C ALA A 703 -29.81 6.92 35.65
N LEU A 704 -31.06 7.31 35.88
CA LEU A 704 -32.15 7.17 34.89
C LEU A 704 -31.85 7.94 33.59
N VAL A 705 -31.38 9.18 33.70
CA VAL A 705 -30.98 9.99 32.54
C VAL A 705 -29.76 9.38 31.84
N ALA A 706 -28.76 8.89 32.59
CA ALA A 706 -27.58 8.25 32.02
C ALA A 706 -27.87 6.87 31.37
N ASP A 707 -28.87 6.13 31.84
CA ASP A 707 -29.20 4.78 31.35
C ASP A 707 -30.22 4.79 30.20
N ARG A 708 -31.09 5.82 30.11
CA ARG A 708 -32.16 5.90 29.11
C ARG A 708 -32.07 7.02 28.06
N ALA A 709 -31.14 7.97 28.19
CA ALA A 709 -30.91 9.01 27.17
C ALA A 709 -29.66 8.75 26.30
N PHE A 710 -28.86 7.73 26.62
CA PHE A 710 -27.59 7.40 25.96
C PHE A 710 -27.73 6.59 24.65
N GLU A 711 -28.54 7.09 23.72
CA GLU A 711 -28.36 6.80 22.28
C GLU A 711 -28.06 8.07 21.46
N ASP A 712 -28.43 9.28 21.92
CA ASP A 712 -28.35 10.53 21.13
C ASP A 712 -27.70 11.74 21.84
N LEU A 713 -27.15 11.62 23.06
CA LEU A 713 -26.59 12.76 23.83
C LEU A 713 -25.09 12.66 24.13
N ASP A 714 -24.29 13.41 23.37
CA ASP A 714 -22.83 13.62 23.54
C ASP A 714 -22.47 14.61 24.69
N GLY A 715 -23.26 14.64 25.77
CA GLY A 715 -23.23 15.69 26.80
C GLY A 715 -23.13 15.16 28.25
N PRO A 716 -22.19 15.65 29.08
CA PRO A 716 -22.10 15.23 30.47
C PRO A 716 -23.19 15.88 31.34
N VAL A 717 -24.05 15.06 31.95
CA VAL A 717 -25.00 15.51 32.99
C VAL A 717 -24.22 16.03 34.20
N ARG A 718 -24.56 17.24 34.67
CA ARG A 718 -23.94 17.86 35.87
C ARG A 718 -24.97 18.00 36.98
N ARG A 719 -24.51 17.92 38.25
CA ARG A 719 -25.34 18.14 39.44
C ARG A 719 -24.86 19.40 40.15
N VAL A 720 -25.80 20.23 40.60
CA VAL A 720 -25.56 21.46 41.35
C VAL A 720 -26.42 21.42 42.62
N ARG A 721 -25.78 21.71 43.77
CA ARG A 721 -26.46 21.80 45.07
C ARG A 721 -26.94 23.22 45.30
N ALA A 722 -28.16 23.37 45.82
CA ALA A 722 -28.85 24.65 45.95
C ALA A 722 -28.34 25.59 47.07
N ASP A 723 -27.43 25.14 47.95
CA ASP A 723 -26.81 26.00 48.98
C ASP A 723 -25.76 26.96 48.44
N ALA A 724 -25.09 26.58 47.34
CA ALA A 724 -24.37 27.56 46.55
C ALA A 724 -25.42 28.32 45.75
N ASP A 725 -25.30 29.66 45.66
CA ASP A 725 -26.05 30.46 44.68
C ASP A 725 -25.95 29.75 43.34
N VAL A 726 -27.08 29.19 42.87
CA VAL A 726 -27.10 28.25 41.74
C VAL A 726 -26.55 28.94 40.50
N THR A 727 -26.76 30.26 40.40
CA THR A 727 -26.15 31.16 39.41
C THR A 727 -24.63 31.17 39.45
N ALA A 728 -24.03 31.23 40.64
CA ALA A 728 -22.58 31.26 40.82
C ALA A 728 -21.94 29.90 40.50
N ALA A 729 -22.56 28.80 40.95
CA ALA A 729 -22.09 27.44 40.62
C ALA A 729 -22.22 27.12 39.12
N LEU A 730 -23.27 27.63 38.46
CA LEU A 730 -23.44 27.50 37.01
C LEU A 730 -22.47 28.39 36.22
N ARG A 731 -22.14 29.59 36.72
CA ARG A 731 -21.06 30.44 36.18
C ARG A 731 -19.70 29.76 36.29
N GLU A 732 -19.37 29.14 37.42
CA GLU A 732 -18.15 28.35 37.61
C GLU A 732 -18.08 27.16 36.62
N LEU A 733 -19.18 26.42 36.45
CA LEU A 733 -19.30 25.34 35.46
C LEU A 733 -19.15 25.83 34.01
N ALA A 734 -19.65 27.02 33.70
CA ALA A 734 -19.47 27.66 32.40
C ALA A 734 -18.05 28.24 32.20
N GLY A 735 -17.34 28.57 33.28
CA GLY A 735 -16.01 29.18 33.27
C GLY A 735 -16.02 30.71 33.19
N PHE A 736 -17.02 31.36 33.79
CA PHE A 736 -17.10 32.83 33.96
C PHE A 736 -16.40 33.31 35.24
#